data_AF-A0AAC9BB20-F1
#
_entry.id   AF-A0AAC9BB20-F1
#
_cell.length_a   1.000
_cell.length_b   1.000
_cell.length_c   1.000
_cell.angle_alpha   90.00
_cell.angle_beta   90.00
_cell.angle_gamma   90.00
#
_symmetry.space_group_name_H-M   'P 1'
#
loop_
_entity.id
_entity.type
_entity.pdbx_description
1 polymer ?
#
loop_
_entity_poly.entity_id
_entity_poly.type
_entity_poly.pdbx_seq_one_letter_code
_entity_poly.pdbx_strand_id
1 'polypeptide(L)'
;MTKPAYRAGRDQAATSENVELLTGQRGNKLDKAVTFRELNALGLATLRQGPGGIYIPGKNPDLVETGVYDKPHAPVNVQASGAFHTVLVDWDGPTYRGHSHAEVWRAETDSLPAATLVGTTIANMFSDAIGKGAKFYYWVRFVNGKDDHGPFQGERGVVAETSRDVQDILDELQGKIESSHLAQELLKPILDVPQLSVIVNETKANLAALDAREKQINDLLNHAQGTLGDNYVNVTLVQEQLRQLVNGYKVSLDNFKDAVFSVDPSTGEITMEAVNAVRSELGAEITKVSQHLDAVEAIVKTCVTRAEISADLEKITSIEQQIDGINGKLTQTATKSEVTAVGSQVTQVGQELDAVKGTLSQKAAKTEVDAQGQRLTVAEQQISANTTANSATAQRIDQLKSELQLADQTIKSSITELAQSVASDTQALAQKMSDMEVAMNGNTAAISELKQAVSGDGQSLASKFESISASVDLAGDAAIGAALAGADESDRQRKATGKIRREQKVLSDQQQAMASTLEQLDAEFQTESADLRGQIINEQTVRATETGALAQRVDTVEAEFKAADKTLSANISEVAKTSADANQATATKVEQLSAKTGNIESAVQQQSQAIADLENGAQAIWTTKVQAGDITAGIGLVAKDDGTSQVALSASQVFVFDPNSATPLAPLFAIDNGQTVIAEAIIRKATIQIIHSEKITADYIKAGVSISAPLINGGQIDMGNAFMSGGTAGFGKGGPYAAWGWGWHSVIYSDGSIYTNRLNAEGGYIRNMTIGNCTIDQDCVVNGTVYANRIVGDVCKVVSTSSINTEVTIEAFNRVRRLVVTAPTCFGIIPNASGSSQSRAVRMRVFVNDSLVAINQISHTVPVSPVEIQISGYNYEAVLPVGQAAIVKFIVDVQSVGNYYEWGFTVVRATPLIAMAFIQ
;
A
#
# COMPACT_ATOMS: atom_id res chain seq x y z
N MET A 1 -93.24 35.98 -70.60
CA MET A 1 -93.46 36.07 -69.14
C MET A 1 -94.94 35.95 -68.87
N THR A 2 -95.38 34.72 -68.61
CA THR A 2 -96.77 34.31 -68.36
C THR A 2 -97.07 34.37 -66.86
N LYS A 3 -98.29 34.78 -66.52
CA LYS A 3 -98.82 35.01 -65.15
C LYS A 3 -98.42 33.89 -64.16
N PRO A 4 -98.23 34.19 -62.86
CA PRO A 4 -98.06 33.15 -61.84
C PRO A 4 -99.31 32.26 -61.78
N ALA A 5 -99.11 30.94 -61.84
CA ALA A 5 -100.19 29.93 -61.88
C ALA A 5 -101.02 29.85 -60.58
N TYR A 6 -100.52 30.41 -59.48
CA TYR A 6 -101.13 30.31 -58.15
C TYR A 6 -102.03 31.50 -57.83
N ARG A 7 -103.23 31.22 -57.30
CA ARG A 7 -104.19 32.23 -56.85
C ARG A 7 -103.84 32.66 -55.42
N ALA A 8 -103.55 33.95 -55.21
CA ALA A 8 -103.11 34.49 -53.91
C ALA A 8 -104.24 34.70 -52.86
N GLY A 9 -105.44 34.13 -53.09
CA GLY A 9 -106.58 34.23 -52.17
C GLY A 9 -106.44 33.30 -50.96
N ARG A 10 -107.05 33.68 -49.82
CA ARG A 10 -107.14 32.83 -48.60
C ARG A 10 -108.54 32.21 -48.41
N ASP A 11 -109.40 32.32 -49.43
CA ASP A 11 -110.70 31.67 -49.48
C ASP A 11 -110.56 30.18 -49.80
N GLN A 12 -111.51 29.37 -49.34
CA GLN A 12 -111.49 27.91 -49.53
C GLN A 12 -111.41 27.52 -51.02
N ALA A 13 -112.00 28.32 -51.91
CA ALA A 13 -111.93 28.11 -53.34
C ALA A 13 -110.50 28.31 -53.89
N ALA A 14 -109.75 29.32 -53.44
CA ALA A 14 -108.34 29.49 -53.82
C ALA A 14 -107.45 28.37 -53.27
N THR A 15 -107.73 27.88 -52.05
CA THR A 15 -106.99 26.73 -51.50
C THR A 15 -107.28 25.44 -52.28
N SER A 16 -108.55 25.16 -52.61
CA SER A 16 -108.90 24.00 -53.44
C SER A 16 -108.25 24.08 -54.82
N GLU A 17 -108.33 25.24 -55.46
CA GLU A 17 -107.69 25.50 -56.75
C GLU A 17 -106.17 25.29 -56.71
N ASN A 18 -105.48 25.85 -55.72
CA ASN A 18 -104.04 25.68 -55.58
C ASN A 18 -103.66 24.22 -55.26
N VAL A 19 -104.46 23.49 -54.48
CA VAL A 19 -104.24 22.06 -54.22
C VAL A 19 -104.48 21.20 -55.47
N GLU A 20 -105.50 21.51 -56.27
CA GLU A 20 -105.78 20.84 -57.55
C GLU A 20 -104.67 21.11 -58.58
N LEU A 21 -104.11 22.32 -58.60
CA LEU A 21 -102.91 22.66 -59.39
C LEU A 21 -101.69 21.86 -58.92
N LEU A 22 -101.41 21.83 -57.61
CA LEU A 22 -100.27 21.10 -57.04
C LEU A 22 -100.38 19.58 -57.19
N THR A 23 -101.60 19.03 -57.26
CA THR A 23 -101.84 17.59 -57.51
C THR A 23 -101.93 17.26 -59.00
N GLY A 24 -101.94 18.27 -59.88
CA GLY A 24 -101.97 18.12 -61.33
C GLY A 24 -103.35 17.71 -61.89
N GLN A 25 -104.40 17.86 -61.08
CA GLN A 25 -105.78 17.59 -61.48
C GLN A 25 -106.40 18.75 -62.28
N ARG A 26 -105.83 19.95 -62.16
CA ARG A 26 -106.25 21.18 -62.86
C ARG A 26 -105.05 21.98 -63.34
N GLY A 27 -105.19 22.76 -64.41
CA GLY A 27 -104.14 23.66 -64.95
C GLY A 27 -103.08 22.96 -65.80
N ASN A 28 -101.93 23.61 -65.99
CA ASN A 28 -100.81 23.02 -66.73
C ASN A 28 -100.14 21.95 -65.85
N LYS A 29 -99.92 20.76 -66.39
CA LYS A 29 -99.27 19.66 -65.66
C LYS A 29 -97.85 19.99 -65.18
N LEU A 30 -97.21 21.00 -65.78
CA LEU A 30 -95.91 21.51 -65.34
C LEU A 30 -95.97 22.29 -64.01
N ASP A 31 -97.15 22.74 -63.58
CA ASP A 31 -97.35 23.46 -62.31
C ASP A 31 -97.62 22.51 -61.12
N LYS A 32 -97.66 21.19 -61.37
CA LYS A 32 -97.83 20.15 -60.35
C LYS A 32 -96.62 20.12 -59.39
N ALA A 33 -96.88 19.93 -58.09
CA ALA A 33 -95.83 19.67 -57.11
C ALA A 33 -95.21 18.28 -57.32
N VAL A 34 -93.87 18.23 -57.33
CA VAL A 34 -93.12 16.97 -57.40
C VAL A 34 -92.91 16.43 -55.99
N THR A 35 -93.25 15.16 -55.77
CA THR A 35 -93.00 14.47 -54.50
C THR A 35 -91.60 13.87 -54.44
N PHE A 36 -91.06 13.68 -53.23
CA PHE A 36 -89.78 12.96 -53.05
C PHE A 36 -89.79 11.55 -53.64
N ARG A 37 -90.94 10.86 -53.60
CA ARG A 37 -91.10 9.54 -54.22
C ARG A 37 -91.03 9.61 -55.74
N GLU A 38 -91.60 10.65 -56.36
CA GLU A 38 -91.48 10.88 -57.80
C GLU A 38 -90.04 11.25 -58.20
N LEU A 39 -89.33 12.06 -57.40
CA LEU A 39 -87.90 12.33 -57.64
C LEU A 39 -87.06 11.06 -57.58
N ASN A 40 -87.34 10.15 -56.64
CA ASN A 40 -86.64 8.87 -56.53
C ASN A 40 -86.99 7.91 -57.67
N ALA A 41 -88.27 7.81 -58.03
CA ALA A 41 -88.73 6.94 -59.11
C ALA A 41 -88.23 7.39 -60.49
N LEU A 42 -88.06 8.70 -60.71
CA LEU A 42 -87.46 9.26 -61.91
C LEU A 42 -85.92 9.19 -61.91
N GLY A 43 -85.31 8.67 -60.84
CA GLY A 43 -83.85 8.65 -60.70
C GLY A 43 -83.25 10.04 -60.62
N LEU A 44 -83.99 11.05 -60.13
CA LEU A 44 -83.51 12.42 -60.02
C LEU A 44 -82.92 12.76 -58.63
N ALA A 45 -83.23 11.95 -57.61
CA ALA A 45 -82.68 12.05 -56.25
C ALA A 45 -82.67 10.66 -55.60
N THR A 46 -81.79 10.42 -54.63
CA THR A 46 -81.84 9.22 -53.78
C THR A 46 -82.44 9.59 -52.42
N LEU A 47 -83.29 8.73 -51.86
CA LEU A 47 -83.87 8.96 -50.53
C LEU A 47 -83.17 8.12 -49.48
N ARG A 48 -82.56 8.78 -48.49
CA ARG A 48 -82.01 8.10 -47.31
C ARG A 48 -82.89 8.37 -46.09
N GLN A 49 -83.13 7.33 -45.30
CA GLN A 49 -83.85 7.45 -44.04
C GLN A 49 -82.90 7.99 -42.97
N GLY A 50 -83.22 9.17 -42.42
CA GLY A 50 -82.49 9.79 -41.32
C GLY A 50 -83.10 9.42 -39.95
N PRO A 51 -82.42 9.80 -38.84
CA PRO A 51 -82.94 9.58 -37.49
C PRO A 51 -84.35 10.18 -37.32
N GLY A 52 -85.28 9.42 -36.75
CA GLY A 52 -86.67 9.86 -36.53
C GLY A 52 -87.64 9.64 -37.72
N GLY A 53 -87.26 8.87 -38.74
CA GLY A 53 -88.16 8.49 -39.85
C GLY A 53 -88.34 9.55 -40.94
N ILE A 54 -87.55 10.62 -40.89
CA ILE A 54 -87.53 11.69 -41.90
C ILE A 54 -86.71 11.22 -43.12
N TYR A 55 -87.27 11.37 -44.32
CA TYR A 55 -86.55 11.09 -45.58
C TYR A 55 -85.81 12.35 -46.03
N ILE A 56 -84.48 12.23 -46.17
CA ILE A 56 -83.61 13.31 -46.64
C ILE A 56 -83.28 13.05 -48.13
N PRO A 57 -83.64 13.96 -49.06
CA PRO A 57 -83.27 13.84 -50.46
C PRO A 57 -81.77 14.11 -50.64
N GLY A 58 -81.03 13.14 -51.16
CA GLY A 58 -79.66 13.28 -51.63
C GLY A 58 -79.58 13.45 -53.15
N LYS A 59 -78.48 14.02 -53.65
CA LYS A 59 -78.20 14.03 -55.10
C LYS A 59 -78.13 12.59 -55.60
N ASN A 60 -78.82 12.26 -56.70
CA ASN A 60 -78.59 10.98 -57.37
C ASN A 60 -77.22 11.02 -58.07
N PRO A 61 -76.25 10.15 -57.71
CA PRO A 61 -74.94 10.10 -58.37
C PRO A 61 -75.03 9.79 -59.88
N ASP A 62 -76.14 9.20 -60.34
CA ASP A 62 -76.34 8.73 -61.72
C ASP A 62 -76.82 9.82 -62.70
N LEU A 63 -76.96 11.08 -62.26
CA LEU A 63 -77.46 12.20 -63.09
C LEU A 63 -76.38 13.17 -63.62
N VAL A 64 -75.13 12.76 -63.59
CA VAL A 64 -74.04 13.53 -64.20
C VAL A 64 -73.70 12.81 -65.51
N GLU A 65 -73.51 13.56 -66.61
CA GLU A 65 -73.15 13.03 -67.94
C GLU A 65 -72.14 11.88 -67.84
N THR A 66 -72.63 10.66 -68.07
CA THR A 66 -71.80 9.48 -68.26
C THR A 66 -71.03 9.66 -69.57
N GLY A 67 -69.69 9.72 -69.49
CA GLY A 67 -68.83 9.68 -70.69
C GLY A 67 -67.71 10.71 -70.78
N VAL A 68 -67.66 11.74 -69.92
CA VAL A 68 -66.56 12.71 -69.88
C VAL A 68 -65.48 12.21 -68.94
N TYR A 69 -64.47 11.57 -69.52
CA TYR A 69 -63.27 11.12 -68.82
C TYR A 69 -62.14 12.07 -69.16
N ASP A 70 -61.57 12.70 -68.14
CA ASP A 70 -60.35 13.47 -68.30
C ASP A 70 -59.16 12.51 -68.39
N LYS A 71 -58.08 12.94 -69.05
CA LYS A 71 -56.83 12.18 -69.06
C LYS A 71 -56.24 12.17 -67.63
N PRO A 72 -55.94 11.00 -67.04
CA PRO A 72 -55.38 10.95 -65.70
C PRO A 72 -54.03 11.64 -65.62
N HIS A 73 -53.82 12.44 -64.56
CA HIS A 73 -52.50 12.94 -64.18
C HIS A 73 -51.74 11.88 -63.35
N ALA A 74 -50.44 12.12 -63.11
CA ALA A 74 -49.65 11.28 -62.21
C ALA A 74 -50.16 11.39 -60.77
N PRO A 75 -50.19 10.30 -59.97
CA PRO A 75 -50.37 10.39 -58.53
C PRO A 75 -49.28 11.28 -57.89
N VAL A 76 -49.66 12.04 -56.87
CA VAL A 76 -48.74 12.94 -56.14
C VAL A 76 -48.65 12.49 -54.68
N ASN A 77 -47.53 12.82 -54.04
CA ASN A 77 -47.21 12.43 -52.66
C ASN A 77 -47.28 10.92 -52.41
N VAL A 78 -46.90 10.12 -53.41
CA VAL A 78 -46.81 8.67 -53.24
C VAL A 78 -45.74 8.33 -52.21
N GLN A 79 -46.14 7.64 -51.16
CA GLN A 79 -45.29 7.16 -50.09
C GLN A 79 -45.45 5.65 -49.93
N ALA A 80 -44.39 4.98 -49.51
CA ALA A 80 -44.41 3.55 -49.22
C ALA A 80 -43.73 3.34 -47.86
N SER A 81 -44.47 2.79 -46.90
CA SER A 81 -44.02 2.55 -45.53
C SER A 81 -44.03 1.05 -45.23
N GLY A 82 -42.87 0.51 -44.87
CA GLY A 82 -42.74 -0.89 -44.45
C GLY A 82 -43.08 -1.10 -42.98
N ALA A 83 -43.99 -2.04 -42.70
CA ALA A 83 -44.25 -2.58 -41.38
C ALA A 83 -43.54 -3.95 -41.22
N PHE A 84 -43.99 -4.81 -40.29
CA PHE A 84 -43.35 -6.11 -40.03
C PHE A 84 -43.45 -7.12 -41.19
N HIS A 85 -44.58 -7.18 -41.89
CA HIS A 85 -44.82 -8.15 -42.98
C HIS A 85 -45.53 -7.54 -44.21
N THR A 86 -45.83 -6.25 -44.16
CA THR A 86 -46.66 -5.55 -45.14
C THR A 86 -46.08 -4.18 -45.42
N VAL A 87 -46.13 -3.76 -46.68
CA VAL A 87 -45.90 -2.38 -47.11
C VAL A 87 -47.24 -1.70 -47.32
N LEU A 88 -47.41 -0.52 -46.75
CA LEU A 88 -48.52 0.38 -47.04
C LEU A 88 -48.03 1.43 -48.03
N VAL A 89 -48.68 1.52 -49.19
CA VAL A 89 -48.44 2.55 -50.21
C VAL A 89 -49.62 3.50 -50.22
N ASP A 90 -49.40 4.79 -50.02
CA ASP A 90 -50.45 5.82 -49.97
C ASP A 90 -50.12 7.01 -50.87
N TRP A 91 -51.14 7.73 -51.31
CA TRP A 91 -51.02 8.90 -52.20
C TRP A 91 -52.23 9.84 -52.06
N ASP A 92 -52.14 11.03 -52.65
CA ASP A 92 -53.26 11.98 -52.63
C ASP A 92 -54.37 11.58 -53.62
N GLY A 93 -55.62 11.88 -53.26
CA GLY A 93 -56.77 11.55 -54.10
C GLY A 93 -56.74 12.20 -55.51
N PRO A 94 -57.23 11.51 -56.55
CA PRO A 94 -57.21 12.01 -57.92
C PRO A 94 -58.10 13.26 -58.07
N THR A 95 -57.63 14.25 -58.82
CA THR A 95 -58.34 15.53 -59.03
C THR A 95 -59.01 15.66 -60.40
N TYR A 96 -58.91 14.62 -61.24
CA TYR A 96 -59.49 14.56 -62.59
C TYR A 96 -60.82 13.79 -62.62
N ARG A 97 -61.66 14.03 -63.65
CA ARG A 97 -62.98 13.39 -63.75
C ARG A 97 -62.92 12.01 -64.38
N GLY A 98 -63.71 11.08 -63.84
CA GLY A 98 -63.83 9.72 -64.39
C GLY A 98 -62.77 8.74 -63.90
N HIS A 99 -62.16 8.96 -62.73
CA HIS A 99 -61.25 8.01 -62.10
C HIS A 99 -61.92 6.63 -61.93
N SER A 100 -61.24 5.57 -62.37
CA SER A 100 -61.69 4.18 -62.16
C SER A 100 -60.95 3.56 -60.98
N HIS A 101 -59.62 3.53 -61.05
CA HIS A 101 -58.77 2.94 -60.03
C HIS A 101 -57.33 3.45 -60.18
N ALA A 102 -56.51 3.23 -59.15
CA ALA A 102 -55.07 3.31 -59.23
C ALA A 102 -54.49 1.91 -59.44
N GLU A 103 -53.51 1.80 -60.33
CA GLU A 103 -52.67 0.62 -60.48
C GLU A 103 -51.42 0.79 -59.65
N VAL A 104 -51.07 -0.23 -58.85
CA VAL A 104 -49.84 -0.28 -58.07
C VAL A 104 -48.95 -1.37 -58.66
N TRP A 105 -47.74 -0.97 -59.00
CA TRP A 105 -46.70 -1.77 -59.64
C TRP A 105 -45.50 -1.90 -58.71
N ARG A 106 -44.82 -3.05 -58.76
CA ARG A 106 -43.71 -3.38 -57.87
C ARG A 106 -42.55 -4.02 -58.61
N ALA A 107 -41.31 -3.70 -58.22
CA ALA A 107 -40.10 -4.37 -58.68
C ALA A 107 -39.09 -4.53 -57.55
N GLU A 108 -38.22 -5.55 -57.62
CA GLU A 108 -37.09 -5.74 -56.69
C GLU A 108 -35.96 -4.71 -56.93
N THR A 109 -35.92 -4.13 -58.12
CA THR A 109 -34.93 -3.11 -58.52
C THR A 109 -35.63 -1.80 -58.87
N ASP A 110 -34.96 -0.66 -58.71
CA ASP A 110 -35.48 0.67 -59.08
C ASP A 110 -35.52 0.83 -60.61
N SER A 111 -36.38 0.05 -61.26
CA SER A 111 -36.51 -0.05 -62.71
C SER A 111 -37.97 -0.27 -63.10
N LEU A 112 -38.62 0.79 -63.58
CA LEU A 112 -40.00 0.74 -64.03
C LEU A 112 -40.28 -0.34 -65.10
N PRO A 113 -39.38 -0.61 -66.08
CA PRO A 113 -39.57 -1.72 -67.03
C PRO A 113 -39.57 -3.11 -66.38
N ALA A 114 -38.95 -3.27 -65.20
CA ALA A 114 -38.94 -4.52 -64.45
C ALA A 114 -40.13 -4.64 -63.49
N ALA A 115 -40.98 -3.60 -63.40
CA ALA A 115 -42.11 -3.59 -62.50
C ALA A 115 -43.25 -4.47 -63.02
N THR A 116 -43.91 -5.17 -62.11
CA THR A 116 -45.10 -5.98 -62.37
C THR A 116 -46.29 -5.40 -61.61
N LEU A 117 -47.49 -5.48 -62.20
CA LEU A 117 -48.72 -5.03 -61.57
C LEU A 117 -49.02 -5.93 -60.36
N VAL A 118 -49.03 -5.36 -59.15
CA VAL A 118 -49.31 -6.11 -57.92
C VAL A 118 -50.75 -5.97 -57.45
N GLY A 119 -51.46 -4.92 -57.88
CA GLY A 119 -52.87 -4.79 -57.63
C GLY A 119 -53.45 -3.47 -58.10
N THR A 120 -54.77 -3.40 -58.02
CA THR A 120 -55.56 -2.21 -58.33
C THR A 120 -56.43 -1.84 -57.15
N THR A 121 -56.61 -0.56 -56.89
CA THR A 121 -57.45 -0.08 -55.79
C THR A 121 -58.23 1.17 -56.19
N ILE A 122 -59.46 1.28 -55.70
CA ILE A 122 -60.27 2.50 -55.80
C ILE A 122 -59.99 3.47 -54.64
N ALA A 123 -59.27 3.01 -53.62
CA ALA A 123 -58.86 3.83 -52.47
C ALA A 123 -57.54 4.55 -52.77
N ASN A 124 -57.21 5.54 -51.94
CA ASN A 124 -55.95 6.29 -52.05
C ASN A 124 -54.77 5.61 -51.31
N MET A 125 -54.91 4.32 -51.05
CA MET A 125 -53.89 3.50 -50.40
C MET A 125 -54.01 2.05 -50.85
N PHE A 126 -52.90 1.33 -50.80
CA PHE A 126 -52.77 -0.08 -51.12
C PHE A 126 -51.85 -0.78 -50.12
N SER A 127 -52.27 -1.95 -49.65
CA SER A 127 -51.51 -2.77 -48.71
C SER A 127 -50.97 -4.00 -49.43
N ASP A 128 -49.65 -4.18 -49.42
CA ASP A 128 -48.97 -5.29 -50.07
C ASP A 128 -48.26 -6.17 -49.03
N ALA A 129 -48.70 -7.42 -48.88
CA ALA A 129 -48.15 -8.38 -47.93
C ALA A 129 -46.96 -9.12 -48.55
N ILE A 130 -45.76 -8.54 -48.44
CA ILE A 130 -44.54 -9.01 -49.10
C ILE A 130 -43.66 -9.92 -48.23
N GLY A 131 -44.02 -10.14 -46.96
CA GLY A 131 -43.21 -10.91 -46.01
C GLY A 131 -42.16 -10.05 -45.28
N LYS A 132 -41.28 -10.71 -44.52
CA LYS A 132 -40.29 -10.06 -43.64
C LYS A 132 -38.99 -9.77 -44.39
N GLY A 133 -38.29 -8.69 -44.05
CA GLY A 133 -36.96 -8.34 -44.59
C GLY A 133 -36.91 -8.10 -46.09
N ALA A 134 -38.05 -7.84 -46.73
CA ALA A 134 -38.16 -7.70 -48.17
C ALA A 134 -38.13 -6.22 -48.57
N LYS A 135 -37.36 -5.91 -49.62
CA LYS A 135 -37.17 -4.56 -50.15
C LYS A 135 -37.70 -4.49 -51.58
N PHE A 136 -38.64 -3.59 -51.82
CA PHE A 136 -39.21 -3.36 -53.14
C PHE A 136 -39.36 -1.87 -53.44
N TYR A 137 -39.48 -1.58 -54.73
CA TYR A 137 -39.77 -0.26 -55.28
C TYR A 137 -41.19 -0.27 -55.84
N TYR A 138 -41.98 0.76 -55.52
CA TYR A 138 -43.38 0.88 -55.90
C TYR A 138 -43.61 2.02 -56.88
N TRP A 139 -44.48 1.78 -57.86
CA TRP A 139 -45.01 2.80 -58.76
C TRP A 139 -46.52 2.77 -58.77
N VAL A 140 -47.12 3.95 -58.83
CA VAL A 140 -48.56 4.12 -58.85
C VAL A 140 -48.90 4.97 -60.07
N ARG A 141 -49.91 4.55 -60.82
CA ARG A 141 -50.53 5.37 -61.87
C ARG A 141 -52.03 5.31 -61.78
N PHE A 142 -52.70 6.36 -62.23
CA PHE A 142 -54.14 6.42 -62.25
C PHE A 142 -54.71 5.97 -63.59
N VAL A 143 -55.87 5.31 -63.56
CA VAL A 143 -56.62 4.85 -64.74
C VAL A 143 -58.04 5.41 -64.68
N ASN A 144 -58.53 5.95 -65.80
CA ASN A 144 -59.91 6.42 -65.90
C ASN A 144 -60.85 5.28 -66.39
N GLY A 145 -62.16 5.47 -66.32
CA GLY A 145 -63.12 4.44 -66.79
C GLY A 145 -63.21 4.24 -68.31
N LYS A 146 -62.37 4.93 -69.12
CA LYS A 146 -62.12 4.62 -70.54
C LYS A 146 -60.89 3.73 -70.76
N ASP A 147 -60.23 3.32 -69.67
CA ASP A 147 -58.96 2.60 -69.69
C ASP A 147 -57.79 3.45 -70.21
N ASP A 148 -57.88 4.79 -70.16
CA ASP A 148 -56.72 5.63 -70.39
C ASP A 148 -55.82 5.58 -69.15
N HIS A 149 -54.58 5.14 -69.35
CA HIS A 149 -53.56 5.14 -68.30
C HIS A 149 -52.86 6.50 -68.21
N GLY A 150 -52.83 7.06 -67.00
CA GLY A 150 -51.99 8.20 -66.66
C GLY A 150 -50.51 7.83 -66.57
N PRO A 151 -49.62 8.83 -66.53
CA PRO A 151 -48.23 8.60 -66.19
C PRO A 151 -48.10 8.03 -64.76
N PHE A 152 -47.03 7.28 -64.51
CA PHE A 152 -46.61 6.92 -63.16
C PHE A 152 -46.19 8.17 -62.38
N GLN A 153 -46.17 8.08 -61.05
CA GLN A 153 -45.73 9.15 -60.15
C GLN A 153 -44.30 9.66 -60.45
N GLY A 154 -43.46 8.82 -61.06
CA GLY A 154 -42.11 9.16 -61.53
C GLY A 154 -41.40 7.98 -62.20
N GLU A 155 -40.20 8.21 -62.74
CA GLU A 155 -39.37 7.14 -63.32
C GLU A 155 -38.75 6.23 -62.23
N ARG A 156 -38.47 6.80 -61.05
CA ARG A 156 -37.95 6.06 -59.88
C ARG A 156 -39.08 5.62 -58.97
N GLY A 157 -38.99 4.40 -58.47
CA GLY A 157 -39.97 3.83 -57.58
C GLY A 157 -39.79 4.35 -56.16
N VAL A 158 -40.89 4.38 -55.41
CA VAL A 158 -40.86 4.69 -53.98
C VAL A 158 -40.43 3.42 -53.24
N VAL A 159 -39.30 3.48 -52.55
CA VAL A 159 -38.73 2.31 -51.86
C VAL A 159 -39.44 2.07 -50.53
N ALA A 160 -39.73 0.81 -50.23
CA ALA A 160 -40.13 0.37 -48.89
C ALA A 160 -39.44 -0.96 -48.56
N GLU A 161 -39.13 -1.12 -47.28
CA GLU A 161 -38.46 -2.30 -46.74
C GLU A 161 -39.20 -2.75 -45.49
N THR A 162 -39.64 -4.01 -45.44
CA THR A 162 -40.25 -4.58 -44.24
C THR A 162 -39.19 -4.94 -43.20
N SER A 163 -39.56 -4.89 -41.92
CA SER A 163 -38.64 -5.23 -40.83
C SER A 163 -38.07 -6.65 -41.01
N ARG A 164 -36.78 -6.83 -40.70
CA ARG A 164 -36.11 -8.14 -40.65
C ARG A 164 -36.74 -9.02 -39.56
N ASP A 165 -36.60 -10.34 -39.67
CA ASP A 165 -37.06 -11.28 -38.65
C ASP A 165 -36.30 -11.03 -37.34
N VAL A 166 -37.00 -11.10 -36.20
CA VAL A 166 -36.36 -11.04 -34.87
C VAL A 166 -35.36 -12.17 -34.73
N GLN A 167 -35.61 -13.33 -35.35
CA GLN A 167 -34.70 -14.46 -35.33
C GLN A 167 -33.44 -14.22 -36.17
N ASP A 168 -33.51 -13.50 -37.30
CA ASP A 168 -32.31 -13.09 -38.06
C ASP A 168 -31.46 -12.07 -37.29
N ILE A 169 -32.11 -11.18 -36.51
CA ILE A 169 -31.42 -10.24 -35.62
C ILE A 169 -30.76 -11.01 -34.47
N LEU A 170 -31.46 -11.99 -33.89
CA LEU A 170 -30.92 -12.85 -32.86
C LEU A 170 -29.78 -13.72 -33.39
N ASP A 171 -29.90 -14.27 -34.61
CA ASP A 171 -28.88 -15.10 -35.25
C ASP A 171 -27.66 -14.27 -35.68
N GLU A 172 -27.85 -13.01 -36.11
CA GLU A 172 -26.74 -12.08 -36.37
C GLU A 172 -26.03 -11.64 -35.07
N LEU A 173 -26.75 -11.58 -33.95
CA LEU A 173 -26.19 -11.37 -32.61
C LEU A 173 -25.57 -12.67 -32.04
N GLN A 174 -26.08 -13.83 -32.45
CA GLN A 174 -25.66 -15.16 -32.03
C GLN A 174 -24.39 -15.57 -32.80
N GLY A 175 -23.25 -15.32 -32.16
CA GLY A 175 -21.92 -15.48 -32.76
C GLY A 175 -21.11 -14.18 -32.75
N LYS A 176 -21.77 -13.01 -32.75
CA LYS A 176 -21.12 -11.70 -32.54
C LYS A 176 -20.93 -11.33 -31.07
N ILE A 177 -21.76 -11.88 -30.18
CA ILE A 177 -21.63 -11.75 -28.72
C ILE A 177 -21.56 -13.16 -28.12
N GLU A 178 -20.52 -13.91 -28.44
CA GLU A 178 -20.20 -15.11 -27.67
C GLU A 178 -19.66 -14.72 -26.29
N SER A 179 -19.81 -15.59 -25.29
CA SER A 179 -19.22 -15.41 -23.94
C SER A 179 -17.73 -15.05 -24.00
N SER A 180 -17.02 -15.48 -25.05
CA SER A 180 -15.63 -15.18 -25.35
C SER A 180 -15.36 -13.69 -25.64
N HIS A 181 -16.28 -12.96 -26.27
CA HIS A 181 -16.11 -11.54 -26.61
C HIS A 181 -16.28 -10.63 -25.39
N LEU A 182 -17.29 -10.90 -24.55
CA LEU A 182 -17.46 -10.21 -23.27
C LEU A 182 -16.32 -10.58 -22.30
N ALA A 183 -15.89 -11.84 -22.30
CA ALA A 183 -14.73 -12.28 -21.53
C ALA A 183 -13.44 -11.60 -22.00
N GLN A 184 -13.20 -11.42 -23.30
CA GLN A 184 -12.00 -10.77 -23.84
C GLN A 184 -11.98 -9.25 -23.58
N GLU A 185 -13.10 -8.54 -23.75
CA GLU A 185 -13.19 -7.11 -23.45
C GLU A 185 -13.11 -6.82 -21.94
N LEU A 186 -13.66 -7.69 -21.08
CA LEU A 186 -13.46 -7.61 -19.64
C LEU A 186 -12.06 -8.07 -19.20
N LEU A 187 -11.38 -8.95 -19.98
CA LEU A 187 -9.99 -9.33 -19.74
C LEU A 187 -9.02 -8.20 -20.05
N LYS A 188 -9.29 -7.31 -21.01
CA LYS A 188 -8.38 -6.22 -21.40
C LYS A 188 -7.95 -5.35 -20.22
N PRO A 189 -8.87 -4.78 -19.40
CA PRO A 189 -8.49 -4.04 -18.20
C PRO A 189 -7.74 -4.91 -17.18
N ILE A 190 -8.03 -6.22 -17.09
CA ILE A 190 -7.40 -7.16 -16.15
C ILE A 190 -5.96 -7.50 -16.59
N LEU A 191 -5.71 -7.67 -17.90
CA LEU A 191 -4.39 -7.91 -18.50
C LEU A 191 -3.52 -6.64 -18.52
N ASP A 192 -4.13 -5.47 -18.65
CA ASP A 192 -3.47 -4.15 -18.56
C ASP A 192 -3.23 -3.67 -17.11
N VAL A 193 -3.50 -4.51 -16.10
CA VAL A 193 -2.99 -4.32 -14.74
C VAL A 193 -1.69 -5.13 -14.57
N PRO A 194 -0.51 -4.61 -14.98
CA PRO A 194 0.76 -5.31 -14.76
C PRO A 194 0.99 -5.62 -13.27
N GLN A 195 0.42 -4.80 -12.37
CA GLN A 195 0.45 -5.05 -10.92
C GLN A 195 -0.21 -6.37 -10.54
N LEU A 196 -1.29 -6.84 -11.20
CA LEU A 196 -1.91 -8.14 -10.88
C LEU A 196 -1.02 -9.31 -11.32
N SER A 197 -0.33 -9.19 -12.46
CA SER A 197 0.66 -10.20 -12.88
C SER A 197 1.86 -10.25 -11.94
N VAL A 198 2.33 -9.10 -11.45
CA VAL A 198 3.40 -8.99 -10.46
C VAL A 198 2.93 -9.57 -9.12
N ILE A 199 1.75 -9.20 -8.64
CA ILE A 199 1.17 -9.71 -7.40
C ILE A 199 0.92 -11.22 -7.49
N VAL A 200 0.43 -11.76 -8.61
CA VAL A 200 0.23 -13.21 -8.78
C VAL A 200 1.57 -13.95 -8.81
N ASN A 201 2.59 -13.40 -9.49
CA ASN A 201 3.93 -14.00 -9.50
C ASN A 201 4.63 -13.91 -8.14
N GLU A 202 4.45 -12.79 -7.43
CA GLU A 202 4.96 -12.58 -6.07
C GLU A 202 4.22 -13.46 -5.06
N THR A 203 2.91 -13.63 -5.18
CA THR A 203 2.12 -14.54 -4.34
C THR A 203 2.48 -16.00 -4.62
N LYS A 204 2.74 -16.36 -5.89
CA LYS A 204 3.22 -17.70 -6.26
C LYS A 204 4.64 -17.97 -5.75
N ALA A 205 5.52 -16.96 -5.80
CA ALA A 205 6.86 -17.03 -5.22
C ALA A 205 6.80 -17.14 -3.69
N ASN A 206 5.92 -16.39 -3.04
CA ASN A 206 5.70 -16.45 -1.60
C ASN A 206 5.09 -17.79 -1.17
N LEU A 207 4.17 -18.37 -1.97
CA LEU A 207 3.60 -19.68 -1.71
C LEU A 207 4.64 -20.79 -1.87
N ALA A 208 5.48 -20.73 -2.91
CA ALA A 208 6.59 -21.66 -3.09
C ALA A 208 7.65 -21.51 -1.98
N ALA A 209 7.90 -20.28 -1.50
CA ALA A 209 8.78 -20.03 -0.37
C ALA A 209 8.19 -20.56 0.95
N LEU A 210 6.87 -20.45 1.15
CA LEU A 210 6.15 -21.04 2.29
C LEU A 210 6.19 -22.57 2.26
N ASP A 211 6.00 -23.19 1.09
CA ASP A 211 6.07 -24.64 0.90
C ASP A 211 7.50 -25.17 1.13
N ALA A 212 8.50 -24.44 0.63
CA ALA A 212 9.91 -24.72 0.94
C ALA A 212 10.21 -24.56 2.44
N ARG A 213 9.61 -23.56 3.11
CA ARG A 213 9.77 -23.32 4.54
C ARG A 213 9.06 -24.38 5.38
N GLU A 214 7.89 -24.85 4.96
CA GLU A 214 7.18 -25.99 5.57
C GLU A 214 8.03 -27.26 5.48
N LYS A 215 8.64 -27.51 4.31
CA LYS A 215 9.58 -28.62 4.14
C LYS A 215 10.83 -28.46 5.02
N GLN A 216 11.44 -27.28 5.06
CA GLN A 216 12.56 -26.99 5.96
C GLN A 216 12.18 -27.16 7.45
N ILE A 217 10.96 -26.79 7.85
CA ILE A 217 10.47 -26.99 9.22
C ILE A 217 10.29 -28.48 9.51
N ASN A 218 9.75 -29.26 8.58
CA ASN A 218 9.61 -30.71 8.72
C ASN A 218 10.98 -31.41 8.76
N ASP A 219 11.93 -30.97 7.94
CA ASP A 219 13.30 -31.48 7.94
C ASP A 219 14.02 -31.11 9.25
N LEU A 220 13.86 -29.87 9.75
CA LEU A 220 14.36 -29.46 11.07
C LEU A 220 13.74 -30.28 12.20
N LEU A 221 12.43 -30.56 12.12
CA LEU A 221 11.72 -31.35 13.12
C LEU A 221 12.23 -32.79 13.13
N ASN A 222 12.38 -33.41 11.96
CA ASN A 222 12.95 -34.75 11.80
C ASN A 222 14.42 -34.79 12.25
N HIS A 223 15.21 -33.76 11.94
CA HIS A 223 16.59 -33.62 12.38
C HIS A 223 16.70 -33.43 13.89
N ALA A 224 15.82 -32.62 14.50
CA ALA A 224 15.76 -32.44 15.94
C ALA A 224 15.33 -33.74 16.65
N GLN A 225 14.36 -34.49 16.09
CA GLN A 225 13.98 -35.81 16.59
C GLN A 225 15.13 -36.82 16.47
N GLY A 226 15.86 -36.83 15.35
CA GLY A 226 17.06 -37.64 15.15
C GLY A 226 18.18 -37.27 16.12
N THR A 227 18.48 -35.99 16.29
CA THR A 227 19.51 -35.48 17.23
C THR A 227 19.14 -35.78 18.67
N LEU A 228 17.86 -35.71 19.04
CA LEU A 228 17.39 -36.16 20.36
C LEU A 228 17.54 -37.67 20.53
N GLY A 229 17.29 -38.46 19.48
CA GLY A 229 17.56 -39.90 19.45
C GLY A 229 19.05 -40.24 19.59
N ASP A 230 19.92 -39.57 18.85
CA ASP A 230 21.38 -39.75 18.92
C ASP A 230 21.94 -39.29 20.27
N ASN A 231 21.41 -38.22 20.85
CA ASN A 231 21.76 -37.80 22.21
C ASN A 231 21.31 -38.82 23.25
N TYR A 232 20.16 -39.48 23.07
CA TYR A 232 19.74 -40.58 23.94
C TYR A 232 20.71 -41.76 23.86
N VAL A 233 21.16 -42.13 22.64
CA VAL A 233 22.16 -43.19 22.42
C VAL A 233 23.54 -42.79 22.98
N ASN A 234 23.99 -41.55 22.76
CA ASN A 234 25.27 -41.05 23.26
C ASN A 234 25.30 -40.95 24.79
N VAL A 235 24.22 -40.54 25.44
CA VAL A 235 24.14 -40.55 26.92
C VAL A 235 24.26 -42.00 27.44
N THR A 236 23.66 -42.96 26.74
CA THR A 236 23.77 -44.39 27.08
C THR A 236 25.20 -44.92 26.85
N LEU A 237 25.86 -44.49 25.77
CA LEU A 237 27.23 -44.86 25.45
C LEU A 237 28.24 -44.23 26.41
N VAL A 238 28.05 -42.97 26.79
CA VAL A 238 28.84 -42.27 27.82
C VAL A 238 28.66 -42.93 29.18
N GLN A 239 27.45 -43.42 29.51
CA GLN A 239 27.25 -44.24 30.71
C GLN A 239 28.05 -45.55 30.65
N GLU A 240 28.11 -46.24 29.50
CA GLU A 240 28.91 -47.48 29.38
C GLU A 240 30.42 -47.20 29.37
N GLN A 241 30.87 -46.12 28.72
CA GLN A 241 32.27 -45.67 28.77
C GLN A 241 32.70 -45.28 30.19
N LEU A 242 31.86 -44.56 30.93
CA LEU A 242 32.11 -44.22 32.33
C LEU A 242 32.18 -45.49 33.20
N ARG A 243 31.32 -46.49 32.92
CA ARG A 243 31.38 -47.81 33.59
C ARG A 243 32.69 -48.54 33.30
N GLN A 244 33.18 -48.50 32.07
CA GLN A 244 34.49 -49.07 31.70
C GLN A 244 35.65 -48.34 32.36
N LEU A 245 35.60 -47.01 32.44
CA LEU A 245 36.64 -46.18 33.05
C LEU A 245 36.72 -46.40 34.57
N VAL A 246 35.56 -46.54 35.23
CA VAL A 246 35.47 -46.91 36.66
C VAL A 246 36.06 -48.31 36.92
N ASN A 247 35.83 -49.28 36.04
CA ASN A 247 36.46 -50.59 36.13
C ASN A 247 37.99 -50.52 35.90
N GLY A 248 38.46 -49.70 34.97
CA GLY A 248 39.89 -49.48 34.73
C GLY A 248 40.62 -48.82 35.91
N TYR A 249 39.98 -47.86 36.58
CA TYR A 249 40.53 -47.27 37.81
C TYR A 249 40.56 -48.25 38.98
N LYS A 250 39.61 -49.18 39.07
CA LYS A 250 39.63 -50.24 40.08
C LYS A 250 40.84 -51.16 39.91
N VAL A 251 41.13 -51.58 38.68
CA VAL A 251 42.32 -52.38 38.34
C VAL A 251 43.62 -51.60 38.59
N SER A 252 43.65 -50.31 38.27
CA SER A 252 44.83 -49.47 38.50
C SER A 252 45.09 -49.23 40.00
N LEU A 253 44.04 -49.17 40.82
CA LEU A 253 44.15 -49.06 42.27
C LEU A 253 44.64 -50.36 42.92
N ASP A 254 44.23 -51.52 42.39
CA ASP A 254 44.77 -52.83 42.78
C ASP A 254 46.27 -52.94 42.43
N ASN A 255 46.66 -52.50 41.22
CA ASN A 255 48.07 -52.47 40.79
C ASN A 255 48.93 -51.46 41.60
N PHE A 256 48.39 -50.32 42.00
CA PHE A 256 49.09 -49.36 42.87
C PHE A 256 49.31 -49.93 44.27
N LYS A 257 48.36 -50.71 44.78
CA LYS A 257 48.47 -51.40 46.07
C LYS A 257 49.57 -52.47 46.05
N ASP A 258 49.72 -53.19 44.92
CA ASP A 258 50.80 -54.15 44.69
C ASP A 258 52.18 -53.49 44.51
N ALA A 259 52.23 -52.24 44.03
CA ALA A 259 53.48 -51.51 43.76
C ALA A 259 54.09 -50.79 44.98
N VAL A 260 53.28 -50.47 46.00
CA VAL A 260 53.74 -49.66 47.17
C VAL A 260 54.17 -50.54 48.36
N PHE A 261 53.66 -51.77 48.46
CA PHE A 261 54.04 -52.72 49.51
C PHE A 261 54.40 -54.07 48.90
N SER A 262 55.70 -54.31 48.70
CA SER A 262 56.19 -55.64 48.37
C SER A 262 56.38 -56.44 49.67
N VAL A 263 55.63 -57.54 49.80
CA VAL A 263 55.81 -58.55 50.86
C VAL A 263 56.66 -59.66 50.27
N ASP A 264 57.83 -59.91 50.85
CA ASP A 264 58.66 -61.06 50.45
C ASP A 264 57.94 -62.37 50.85
N PRO A 265 57.56 -63.24 49.89
CA PRO A 265 56.79 -64.46 50.18
C PRO A 265 57.56 -65.54 50.95
N SER A 266 58.88 -65.41 51.12
CA SER A 266 59.75 -66.37 51.80
C SER A 266 60.17 -65.95 53.21
N THR A 267 60.03 -64.66 53.55
CA THR A 267 60.46 -64.11 54.85
C THR A 267 59.39 -63.29 55.57
N GLY A 268 58.32 -62.87 54.88
CA GLY A 268 57.19 -62.15 55.45
C GLY A 268 57.44 -60.68 55.77
N GLU A 269 58.57 -60.11 55.34
CA GLU A 269 58.92 -58.72 55.60
C GLU A 269 58.34 -57.77 54.53
N ILE A 270 57.83 -56.61 54.97
CA ILE A 270 57.26 -55.56 54.09
C ILE A 270 58.29 -54.44 53.97
N THR A 271 58.73 -54.11 52.74
CA THR A 271 59.66 -53.01 52.50
C THR A 271 59.03 -51.88 51.68
N MET A 272 59.48 -50.64 51.93
CA MET A 272 58.95 -49.42 51.33
C MET A 272 60.11 -48.58 50.76
N GLU A 273 60.48 -48.82 49.50
CA GLU A 273 61.64 -48.22 48.82
C GLU A 273 61.53 -46.70 48.54
N ALA A 274 60.39 -46.08 48.81
CA ALA A 274 60.19 -44.63 48.61
C ALA A 274 60.89 -43.73 49.68
N VAL A 275 61.40 -44.28 50.78
CA VAL A 275 61.94 -43.48 51.91
C VAL A 275 63.46 -43.24 51.82
N ASN A 276 64.20 -43.99 51.01
CA ASN A 276 65.66 -43.83 50.89
C ASN A 276 66.11 -42.82 49.82
N ALA A 277 65.23 -42.40 48.90
CA ALA A 277 65.52 -41.34 47.94
C ALA A 277 65.37 -39.93 48.55
N VAL A 278 64.35 -39.72 49.40
CA VAL A 278 64.07 -38.39 50.01
C VAL A 278 65.10 -38.00 51.08
N ARG A 279 65.78 -38.98 51.71
CA ARG A 279 66.75 -38.72 52.80
C ARG A 279 68.13 -38.29 52.33
N SER A 280 68.48 -38.55 51.06
CA SER A 280 69.76 -38.15 50.46
C SER A 280 69.72 -36.73 49.89
N GLU A 281 68.55 -36.26 49.48
CA GLU A 281 68.39 -34.96 48.81
C GLU A 281 68.15 -33.81 49.82
N LEU A 282 67.49 -34.09 50.94
CA LEU A 282 67.26 -33.10 52.01
C LEU A 282 68.53 -32.74 52.81
N GLY A 283 69.55 -33.62 52.85
CA GLY A 283 70.83 -33.37 53.53
C GLY A 283 71.80 -32.47 52.75
N ALA A 284 71.68 -32.43 51.43
CA ALA A 284 72.51 -31.59 50.55
C ALA A 284 72.08 -30.12 50.56
N GLU A 285 70.77 -29.85 50.69
CA GLU A 285 70.21 -28.49 50.74
C GLU A 285 70.41 -27.80 52.10
N ILE A 286 70.31 -28.53 53.22
CA ILE A 286 70.52 -27.97 54.58
C ILE A 286 71.98 -27.54 54.80
N THR A 287 72.95 -28.24 54.20
CA THR A 287 74.39 -27.92 54.31
C THR A 287 74.76 -26.65 53.53
N LYS A 288 74.09 -26.38 52.40
CA LYS A 288 74.24 -25.13 51.64
C LYS A 288 73.66 -23.92 52.38
N VAL A 289 72.52 -24.06 53.04
CA VAL A 289 71.89 -22.98 53.81
C VAL A 289 72.71 -22.61 55.05
N SER A 290 73.34 -23.59 55.72
CA SER A 290 74.20 -23.35 56.89
C SER A 290 75.50 -22.61 56.54
N GLN A 291 76.13 -22.94 55.40
CA GLN A 291 77.33 -22.23 54.92
C GLN A 291 77.04 -20.80 54.45
N HIS A 292 75.80 -20.53 54.02
CA HIS A 292 75.35 -19.19 53.65
C HIS A 292 75.05 -18.33 54.89
N LEU A 293 74.51 -18.91 55.96
CA LEU A 293 74.24 -18.20 57.22
C LEU A 293 75.54 -17.79 57.95
N ASP A 294 76.56 -18.66 57.97
CA ASP A 294 77.86 -18.37 58.59
C ASP A 294 78.63 -17.26 57.84
N ALA A 295 78.48 -17.18 56.51
CA ALA A 295 79.02 -16.09 55.70
C ALA A 295 78.31 -14.74 55.95
N VAL A 296 77.00 -14.78 56.25
CA VAL A 296 76.20 -13.58 56.56
C VAL A 296 76.52 -13.04 57.97
N GLU A 297 76.81 -13.89 58.96
CA GLU A 297 77.17 -13.48 60.32
C GLU A 297 78.56 -12.82 60.40
N ALA A 298 79.52 -13.27 59.59
CA ALA A 298 80.87 -12.69 59.51
C ALA A 298 80.91 -11.31 58.79
N ILE A 299 80.04 -11.10 57.79
CA ILE A 299 79.91 -9.82 57.09
C ILE A 299 79.29 -8.76 58.01
N VAL A 300 78.29 -9.13 58.83
CA VAL A 300 77.61 -8.22 59.77
C VAL A 300 78.53 -7.77 60.92
N LYS A 301 79.51 -8.58 61.32
CA LYS A 301 80.45 -8.25 62.41
C LYS A 301 81.53 -7.22 62.03
N THR A 302 81.79 -7.01 60.73
CA THR A 302 82.85 -6.09 60.25
C THR A 302 82.32 -4.69 59.94
N CYS A 303 81.01 -4.51 59.73
CA CYS A 303 80.42 -3.22 59.36
C CYS A 303 80.00 -2.33 60.54
N VAL A 304 80.21 -2.74 61.79
CA VAL A 304 79.71 -1.99 62.98
C VAL A 304 80.80 -1.14 63.67
N THR A 305 82.06 -1.15 63.22
CA THR A 305 83.09 -0.22 63.75
C THR A 305 83.75 0.68 62.70
N ARG A 306 82.90 1.26 61.84
CA ARG A 306 83.05 2.63 61.28
C ARG A 306 81.69 3.22 60.81
N ALA A 307 80.67 3.09 61.67
CA ALA A 307 79.32 2.73 61.23
C ALA A 307 78.18 3.77 61.38
N GLU A 308 78.42 5.08 61.43
CA GLU A 308 77.28 6.04 61.33
C GLU A 308 77.49 7.19 60.32
N ILE A 309 78.63 7.25 59.62
CA ILE A 309 78.90 8.33 58.66
C ILE A 309 79.29 7.80 57.26
N SER A 310 79.70 6.53 57.12
CA SER A 310 80.19 5.96 55.85
C SER A 310 79.09 5.33 54.99
N ALA A 311 78.09 4.67 55.61
CA ALA A 311 77.04 3.95 54.90
C ALA A 311 75.99 4.88 54.27
N ASP A 312 75.74 6.03 54.90
CA ASP A 312 74.87 7.06 54.31
C ASP A 312 75.59 7.82 53.19
N LEU A 313 76.92 7.96 53.26
CA LEU A 313 77.72 8.57 52.19
C LEU A 313 77.81 7.64 50.96
N GLU A 314 78.03 6.33 51.13
CA GLU A 314 77.99 5.36 50.02
C GLU A 314 76.57 5.11 49.48
N LYS A 315 75.53 5.16 50.32
CA LYS A 315 74.13 5.16 49.84
C LYS A 315 73.81 6.42 49.05
N ILE A 316 74.27 7.59 49.48
CA ILE A 316 74.09 8.85 48.74
C ILE A 316 74.87 8.79 47.42
N THR A 317 76.10 8.30 47.39
CA THR A 317 76.88 8.14 46.15
C THR A 317 76.29 7.05 45.21
N SER A 318 75.73 5.97 45.75
CA SER A 318 75.02 4.93 44.96
C SER A 318 73.67 5.41 44.46
N ILE A 319 72.93 6.21 45.25
CA ILE A 319 71.71 6.89 44.82
C ILE A 319 72.04 7.95 43.78
N GLU A 320 73.14 8.69 43.88
CA GLU A 320 73.62 9.63 42.86
C GLU A 320 74.03 8.91 41.57
N GLN A 321 74.74 7.78 41.64
CA GLN A 321 75.06 6.96 40.46
C GLN A 321 73.82 6.25 39.86
N GLN A 322 72.84 5.86 40.68
CA GLN A 322 71.56 5.35 40.20
C GLN A 322 70.70 6.46 39.62
N ILE A 323 70.73 7.67 40.18
CA ILE A 323 70.08 8.86 39.61
C ILE A 323 70.75 9.21 38.30
N ASP A 324 72.08 9.23 38.19
CA ASP A 324 72.80 9.47 36.93
C ASP A 324 72.60 8.34 35.91
N GLY A 325 72.48 7.09 36.36
CA GLY A 325 72.14 5.94 35.51
C GLY A 325 70.68 5.92 35.06
N ILE A 326 69.75 6.37 35.91
CA ILE A 326 68.34 6.61 35.59
C ILE A 326 68.24 7.83 34.68
N ASN A 327 69.02 8.88 34.89
CA ASN A 327 69.05 10.08 34.06
C ASN A 327 69.68 9.77 32.69
N GLY A 328 70.71 8.91 32.66
CA GLY A 328 71.31 8.36 31.44
C GLY A 328 70.38 7.40 30.70
N LYS A 329 69.65 6.51 31.38
CA LYS A 329 68.59 5.68 30.80
C LYS A 329 67.40 6.49 30.35
N LEU A 330 67.00 7.52 31.10
CA LEU A 330 65.91 8.43 30.73
C LEU A 330 66.33 9.26 29.51
N THR A 331 67.60 9.66 29.42
CA THR A 331 68.18 10.35 28.27
C THR A 331 68.30 9.41 27.04
N GLN A 332 68.68 8.13 27.21
CA GLN A 332 68.73 7.14 26.12
C GLN A 332 67.35 6.63 25.68
N THR A 333 66.41 6.41 26.61
CA THR A 333 65.02 6.00 26.34
C THR A 333 64.24 7.14 25.69
N ALA A 334 64.53 8.41 26.05
CA ALA A 334 63.93 9.57 25.40
C ALA A 334 64.42 9.84 23.96
N THR A 335 65.47 9.16 23.46
CA THR A 335 66.07 9.54 22.15
C THR A 335 66.14 8.50 21.03
N LYS A 336 65.78 7.21 21.16
CA LYS A 336 66.08 6.28 20.04
C LYS A 336 65.02 5.39 19.42
N SER A 337 63.83 5.19 19.99
CA SER A 337 62.84 4.36 19.29
C SER A 337 61.44 4.97 19.25
N GLU A 338 60.95 5.47 20.37
CA GLU A 338 59.56 5.93 20.43
C GLU A 338 59.40 7.31 19.78
N VAL A 339 60.32 8.25 20.01
CA VAL A 339 60.24 9.61 19.46
C VAL A 339 60.51 9.65 17.94
N THR A 340 61.43 8.83 17.43
CA THR A 340 61.74 8.75 15.98
C THR A 340 60.65 8.01 15.21
N ALA A 341 60.06 6.97 15.79
CA ALA A 341 58.91 6.28 15.21
C ALA A 341 57.68 7.21 15.14
N VAL A 342 57.43 7.97 16.21
CA VAL A 342 56.37 8.99 16.23
C VAL A 342 56.63 10.06 15.17
N GLY A 343 57.86 10.55 14.99
CA GLY A 343 58.18 11.54 13.95
C GLY A 343 57.97 11.03 12.50
N SER A 344 58.29 9.76 12.23
CA SER A 344 58.06 9.16 10.91
C SER A 344 56.57 8.92 10.65
N GLN A 345 55.82 8.51 11.68
CA GLN A 345 54.37 8.37 11.56
C GLN A 345 53.67 9.72 11.41
N VAL A 346 54.12 10.81 12.06
CA VAL A 346 53.58 12.17 11.83
C VAL A 346 53.77 12.59 10.37
N THR A 347 54.93 12.29 9.77
CA THR A 347 55.25 12.65 8.37
C THR A 347 54.38 11.87 7.38
N GLN A 348 54.19 10.57 7.62
CA GLN A 348 53.35 9.70 6.80
C GLN A 348 51.87 10.06 6.92
N VAL A 349 51.40 10.38 8.14
CA VAL A 349 50.03 10.86 8.38
C VAL A 349 49.79 12.22 7.70
N GLY A 350 50.81 13.09 7.60
CA GLY A 350 50.71 14.33 6.81
C GLY A 350 50.44 14.07 5.32
N GLN A 351 51.14 13.11 4.71
CA GLN A 351 50.97 12.75 3.30
C GLN A 351 49.65 12.01 3.04
N GLU A 352 49.24 11.13 3.96
CA GLU A 352 47.96 10.44 3.89
C GLU A 352 46.79 11.41 4.05
N LEU A 353 46.93 12.42 4.90
CA LEU A 353 45.92 13.44 5.09
C LEU A 353 45.73 14.31 3.84
N ASP A 354 46.81 14.75 3.20
CA ASP A 354 46.71 15.52 1.96
C ASP A 354 46.03 14.70 0.85
N ALA A 355 46.30 13.39 0.81
CA ALA A 355 45.65 12.48 -0.12
C ALA A 355 44.18 12.19 0.25
N VAL A 356 43.83 12.09 1.55
CA VAL A 356 42.45 11.93 2.03
C VAL A 356 41.64 13.21 1.80
N LYS A 357 42.24 14.39 1.97
CA LYS A 357 41.64 15.68 1.60
C LYS A 357 41.33 15.75 0.10
N GLY A 358 42.21 15.17 -0.73
CA GLY A 358 41.96 14.96 -2.16
C GLY A 358 40.78 14.02 -2.43
N THR A 359 40.72 12.86 -1.77
CA THR A 359 39.63 11.89 -1.97
C THR A 359 38.29 12.38 -1.41
N LEU A 360 38.28 13.09 -0.28
CA LEU A 360 37.06 13.66 0.30
C LEU A 360 36.53 14.83 -0.56
N SER A 361 37.42 15.62 -1.17
CA SER A 361 37.03 16.64 -2.15
C SER A 361 36.48 16.02 -3.45
N GLN A 362 36.96 14.83 -3.85
CA GLN A 362 36.40 14.07 -4.98
C GLN A 362 35.11 13.32 -4.65
N LYS A 363 34.94 12.78 -3.43
CA LYS A 363 33.72 12.07 -3.01
C LYS A 363 32.57 13.01 -2.63
N ALA A 364 32.87 14.19 -2.11
CA ALA A 364 31.90 15.27 -1.99
C ALA A 364 31.47 15.80 -3.39
N ALA A 365 32.27 15.53 -4.44
CA ALA A 365 31.92 15.82 -5.81
C ALA A 365 31.24 14.60 -6.50
N LYS A 366 29.90 14.59 -6.41
CA LYS A 366 29.02 14.46 -7.60
C LYS A 366 28.78 13.09 -8.25
N THR A 367 28.38 12.05 -7.50
CA THR A 367 27.57 10.99 -8.14
C THR A 367 26.58 10.29 -7.22
N GLU A 368 26.98 9.82 -6.04
CA GLU A 368 26.07 9.01 -5.20
C GLU A 368 25.06 9.84 -4.41
N VAL A 369 25.47 10.99 -3.86
CA VAL A 369 24.55 11.91 -3.17
C VAL A 369 23.57 12.55 -4.17
N ASP A 370 24.05 12.86 -5.38
CA ASP A 370 23.19 13.34 -6.48
C ASP A 370 22.28 12.23 -7.01
N ALA A 371 22.74 10.98 -7.10
CA ALA A 371 21.93 9.84 -7.51
C ALA A 371 20.87 9.49 -6.45
N GLN A 372 21.18 9.61 -5.16
CA GLN A 372 20.19 9.47 -4.09
C GLN A 372 19.20 10.64 -4.10
N GLY A 373 19.66 11.87 -4.36
CA GLY A 373 18.81 13.03 -4.60
C GLY A 373 17.87 12.83 -5.78
N GLN A 374 18.37 12.37 -6.93
CA GLN A 374 17.57 12.07 -8.11
C GLN A 374 16.60 10.91 -7.88
N ARG A 375 17.01 9.85 -7.20
CA ARG A 375 16.12 8.73 -6.84
C ARG A 375 15.00 9.19 -5.90
N LEU A 376 15.29 10.10 -4.98
CA LEU A 376 14.28 10.70 -4.11
C LEU A 376 13.32 11.58 -4.92
N THR A 377 13.83 12.42 -5.83
CA THR A 377 12.99 13.23 -6.73
C THR A 377 12.09 12.38 -7.63
N VAL A 378 12.61 11.28 -8.20
CA VAL A 378 11.80 10.35 -9.01
C VAL A 378 10.75 9.66 -8.16
N ALA A 379 11.10 9.23 -6.93
CA ALA A 379 10.12 8.66 -6.01
C ALA A 379 9.02 9.67 -5.63
N GLU A 380 9.37 10.93 -5.38
CA GLU A 380 8.42 12.02 -5.09
C GLU A 380 7.49 12.32 -6.28
N GLN A 381 8.02 12.28 -7.51
CA GLN A 381 7.23 12.42 -8.74
C GLN A 381 6.28 11.22 -8.94
N GLN A 382 6.75 10.00 -8.71
CA GLN A 382 5.94 8.78 -8.83
C GLN A 382 4.80 8.77 -7.80
N ILE A 383 5.09 9.17 -6.56
CA ILE A 383 4.09 9.30 -5.49
C ILE A 383 3.04 10.36 -5.89
N SER A 384 3.48 11.51 -6.39
CA SER A 384 2.56 12.57 -6.84
C SER A 384 1.67 12.10 -7.99
N ALA A 385 2.22 11.41 -8.99
CA ALA A 385 1.46 10.84 -10.10
C ALA A 385 0.44 9.79 -9.64
N ASN A 386 0.81 8.93 -8.69
CA ASN A 386 -0.10 7.96 -8.08
C ASN A 386 -1.21 8.63 -7.28
N THR A 387 -0.91 9.72 -6.55
CA THR A 387 -1.93 10.53 -5.88
C THR A 387 -2.93 11.09 -6.89
N THR A 388 -2.46 11.66 -8.01
CA THR A 388 -3.35 12.17 -9.07
C THR A 388 -4.19 11.07 -9.72
N ALA A 389 -3.60 9.91 -10.02
CA ALA A 389 -4.31 8.77 -10.59
C ALA A 389 -5.40 8.22 -9.63
N ASN A 390 -5.10 8.16 -8.33
CA ASN A 390 -6.06 7.75 -7.32
C ASN A 390 -7.20 8.78 -7.16
N SER A 391 -6.90 10.08 -7.22
CA SER A 391 -7.93 11.12 -7.22
C SER A 391 -8.84 11.04 -8.46
N ALA A 392 -8.29 10.78 -9.64
CA ALA A 392 -9.07 10.58 -10.86
C ALA A 392 -9.94 9.30 -10.79
N THR A 393 -9.42 8.24 -10.18
CA THR A 393 -10.15 6.98 -9.95
C THR A 393 -11.30 7.20 -8.97
N ALA A 394 -11.07 7.94 -7.88
CA ALA A 394 -12.12 8.32 -6.93
C ALA A 394 -13.23 9.13 -7.63
N GLN A 395 -12.88 10.09 -8.49
CA GLN A 395 -13.85 10.84 -9.29
C GLN A 395 -14.64 9.94 -10.25
N ARG A 396 -14.00 8.96 -10.88
CA ARG A 396 -14.67 7.98 -11.75
C ARG A 396 -15.67 7.12 -10.96
N ILE A 397 -15.32 6.72 -9.74
CA ILE A 397 -16.20 5.95 -8.84
C ILE A 397 -17.42 6.79 -8.44
N ASP A 398 -17.22 8.06 -8.09
CA ASP A 398 -18.33 8.97 -7.77
C ASP A 398 -19.25 9.18 -8.97
N GLN A 399 -18.69 9.33 -10.17
CA GLN A 399 -19.48 9.43 -11.40
C GLN A 399 -20.28 8.15 -11.68
N LEU A 400 -19.66 6.98 -11.57
CA LEU A 400 -20.35 5.69 -11.73
C LEU A 400 -21.46 5.51 -10.69
N LYS A 401 -21.26 5.99 -9.46
CA LYS A 401 -22.29 5.96 -8.42
C LYS A 401 -23.50 6.82 -8.78
N SER A 402 -23.28 7.99 -9.38
CA SER A 402 -24.36 8.85 -9.89
C SER A 402 -25.08 8.23 -11.08
N GLU A 403 -24.36 7.63 -12.03
CA GLU A 403 -24.94 6.93 -13.18
C GLU A 403 -25.81 5.74 -12.73
N LEU A 404 -25.34 4.97 -11.73
CA LEU A 404 -26.09 3.85 -11.17
C LEU A 404 -27.37 4.31 -10.45
N GLN A 405 -27.31 5.43 -9.73
CA GLN A 405 -28.50 6.03 -9.10
C GLN A 405 -29.53 6.50 -10.13
N LEU A 406 -29.07 7.07 -11.25
CA LEU A 406 -29.94 7.50 -12.34
C LEU A 406 -30.59 6.30 -13.06
N ALA A 407 -29.81 5.23 -13.27
CA ALA A 407 -30.29 3.97 -13.83
C ALA A 407 -31.35 3.32 -12.91
N ASP A 408 -31.12 3.29 -11.60
CA ASP A 408 -32.09 2.77 -10.62
C ASP A 408 -33.41 3.57 -10.64
N GLN A 409 -33.34 4.89 -10.75
CA GLN A 409 -34.52 5.75 -10.91
C GLN A 409 -35.27 5.47 -12.22
N THR A 410 -34.55 5.27 -13.32
CA THR A 410 -35.12 4.97 -14.64
C THR A 410 -35.78 3.60 -14.67
N ILE A 411 -35.18 2.60 -14.02
CA ILE A 411 -35.75 1.27 -13.87
C ILE A 411 -37.03 1.35 -13.02
N LYS A 412 -37.01 2.10 -11.92
CA LYS A 412 -38.21 2.33 -11.09
C LYS A 412 -39.35 3.00 -11.85
N SER A 413 -39.06 3.99 -12.70
CA SER A 413 -40.10 4.62 -13.53
C SER A 413 -40.66 3.65 -14.56
N SER A 414 -39.80 2.91 -15.25
CA SER A 414 -40.18 1.92 -16.26
C SER A 414 -41.05 0.79 -15.66
N ILE A 415 -40.71 0.32 -14.45
CA ILE A 415 -41.52 -0.66 -13.71
C ILE A 415 -42.89 -0.08 -13.36
N THR A 416 -42.94 1.20 -12.96
CA THR A 416 -44.19 1.88 -12.60
C THR A 416 -45.10 2.05 -13.82
N GLU A 417 -44.53 2.45 -14.96
CA GLU A 417 -45.26 2.58 -16.23
C GLU A 417 -45.78 1.22 -16.73
N LEU A 418 -44.95 0.18 -16.66
CA LEU A 418 -45.37 -1.18 -17.00
C LEU A 418 -46.49 -1.66 -16.07
N ALA A 419 -46.41 -1.40 -14.76
CA ALA A 419 -47.45 -1.74 -13.82
C ALA A 419 -48.78 -1.03 -14.13
N GLN A 420 -48.73 0.24 -14.56
CA GLN A 420 -49.91 0.98 -15.00
C GLN A 420 -50.49 0.44 -16.31
N SER A 421 -49.65 0.10 -17.29
CA SER A 421 -50.08 -0.50 -18.55
C SER A 421 -50.79 -1.84 -18.32
N VAL A 422 -50.19 -2.72 -17.50
CA VAL A 422 -50.78 -4.02 -17.16
C VAL A 422 -52.11 -3.85 -16.43
N ALA A 423 -52.23 -2.87 -15.53
CA ALA A 423 -53.49 -2.57 -14.84
C ALA A 423 -54.58 -2.11 -15.82
N SER A 424 -54.23 -1.24 -16.78
CA SER A 424 -55.14 -0.76 -17.83
C SER A 424 -55.58 -1.90 -18.76
N ASP A 425 -54.65 -2.74 -19.21
CA ASP A 425 -54.96 -3.89 -20.06
C ASP A 425 -55.86 -4.90 -19.35
N THR A 426 -55.63 -5.12 -18.04
CA THR A 426 -56.48 -5.97 -17.20
C THR A 426 -57.89 -5.41 -17.10
N GLN A 427 -58.05 -4.09 -16.95
CA GLN A 427 -59.37 -3.45 -16.95
C GLN A 427 -60.07 -3.55 -18.31
N ALA A 428 -59.35 -3.35 -19.40
CA ALA A 428 -59.89 -3.47 -20.76
C ALA A 428 -60.32 -4.91 -21.08
N LEU A 429 -59.54 -5.91 -20.62
CA LEU A 429 -59.90 -7.32 -20.73
C LEU A 429 -61.15 -7.64 -19.91
N ALA A 430 -61.25 -7.15 -18.68
CA ALA A 430 -62.44 -7.31 -17.85
C ALA A 430 -63.70 -6.71 -18.50
N GLN A 431 -63.58 -5.54 -19.15
CA GLN A 431 -64.68 -4.93 -19.88
C GLN A 431 -65.11 -5.79 -21.08
N LYS A 432 -64.15 -6.26 -21.90
CA LYS A 432 -64.45 -7.17 -23.02
C LYS A 432 -65.13 -8.47 -22.57
N MET A 433 -64.71 -9.01 -21.42
CA MET A 433 -65.35 -10.19 -20.83
C MET A 433 -66.79 -9.92 -20.42
N SER A 434 -67.07 -8.75 -19.81
CA SER A 434 -68.43 -8.34 -19.47
C SER A 434 -69.30 -8.13 -20.72
N ASP A 435 -68.77 -7.50 -21.76
CA ASP A 435 -69.50 -7.29 -23.02
C ASP A 435 -69.81 -8.63 -23.72
N MET A 436 -68.87 -9.59 -23.70
CA MET A 436 -69.10 -10.96 -24.19
C MET A 436 -70.15 -11.70 -23.37
N GLU A 437 -70.16 -11.54 -22.05
CA GLU A 437 -71.18 -12.14 -21.19
C GLU A 437 -72.59 -11.62 -21.54
N VAL A 438 -72.72 -10.31 -21.77
CA VAL A 438 -73.98 -9.71 -22.23
C VAL A 438 -74.39 -10.26 -23.60
N ALA A 439 -73.47 -10.38 -24.55
CA ALA A 439 -73.75 -10.96 -25.86
C ALA A 439 -74.15 -12.43 -25.80
N MET A 440 -73.49 -13.25 -24.97
CA MET A 440 -73.84 -14.65 -24.75
C MET A 440 -75.23 -14.82 -24.13
N ASN A 441 -75.59 -13.96 -23.17
CA ASN A 441 -76.92 -13.93 -22.59
C ASN A 441 -77.99 -13.57 -23.63
N GLY A 442 -77.71 -12.59 -24.49
CA GLY A 442 -78.57 -12.24 -25.63
C GLY A 442 -78.76 -13.39 -26.61
N ASN A 443 -77.68 -14.09 -26.98
CA ASN A 443 -77.75 -15.27 -27.85
C ASN A 443 -78.55 -16.42 -27.21
N THR A 444 -78.39 -16.62 -25.89
CA THR A 444 -79.17 -17.63 -25.14
C THR A 444 -80.67 -17.33 -25.20
N ALA A 445 -81.06 -16.06 -25.11
CA ALA A 445 -82.44 -15.63 -25.26
C ALA A 445 -82.96 -15.86 -26.70
N ALA A 446 -82.21 -15.45 -27.71
CA ALA A 446 -82.57 -15.64 -29.12
C ALA A 446 -82.73 -17.13 -29.49
N ILE A 447 -81.86 -18.01 -28.98
CA ILE A 447 -81.96 -19.46 -29.16
C ILE A 447 -83.25 -20.00 -28.50
N SER A 448 -83.63 -19.47 -27.35
CA SER A 448 -84.87 -19.86 -26.66
C SER A 448 -86.13 -19.45 -27.44
N GLU A 449 -86.12 -18.25 -28.05
CA GLU A 449 -87.20 -17.79 -28.93
C GLU A 449 -87.31 -18.64 -30.20
N LEU A 450 -86.18 -18.94 -30.86
CA LEU A 450 -86.13 -19.86 -32.00
C LEU A 450 -86.69 -21.24 -31.64
N LYS A 451 -86.36 -21.76 -30.46
CA LYS A 451 -86.87 -23.05 -29.98
C LYS A 451 -88.39 -23.03 -29.80
N GLN A 452 -88.96 -21.93 -29.31
CA GLN A 452 -90.42 -21.77 -29.22
C GLN A 452 -91.07 -21.69 -30.60
N ALA A 453 -90.50 -20.92 -31.54
CA ALA A 453 -91.01 -20.80 -32.90
C ALA A 453 -91.07 -22.15 -33.63
N VAL A 454 -89.97 -22.92 -33.59
CA VAL A 454 -89.90 -24.27 -34.19
C VAL A 454 -90.91 -25.23 -33.55
N SER A 455 -91.10 -25.16 -32.23
CA SER A 455 -92.13 -25.95 -31.55
C SER A 455 -93.55 -25.58 -31.97
N GLY A 456 -93.82 -24.30 -32.22
CA GLY A 456 -95.11 -23.81 -32.70
C GLY A 456 -95.41 -24.28 -34.13
N ASP A 457 -94.44 -24.18 -35.02
CA ASP A 457 -94.57 -24.64 -36.41
C ASP A 457 -94.81 -26.16 -36.48
N GLY A 458 -94.15 -26.94 -35.61
CA GLY A 458 -94.38 -28.38 -35.48
C GLY A 458 -95.82 -28.74 -35.10
N GLN A 459 -96.45 -27.97 -34.20
CA GLN A 459 -97.86 -28.16 -33.84
C GLN A 459 -98.80 -27.81 -35.00
N SER A 460 -98.52 -26.71 -35.73
CA SER A 460 -99.32 -26.30 -36.89
C SER A 460 -99.30 -27.35 -38.02
N LEU A 461 -98.13 -27.93 -38.27
CA LEU A 461 -97.96 -28.98 -39.28
C LEU A 461 -98.73 -30.26 -38.91
N ALA A 462 -98.71 -30.65 -37.63
CA ALA A 462 -99.48 -31.79 -37.13
C ALA A 462 -100.99 -31.60 -37.31
N SER A 463 -101.52 -30.40 -37.02
CA SER A 463 -102.94 -30.09 -37.22
C SER A 463 -103.36 -30.13 -38.70
N LYS A 464 -102.49 -29.67 -39.61
CA LYS A 464 -102.75 -29.76 -41.06
C LYS A 464 -102.78 -31.21 -41.54
N PHE A 465 -101.92 -32.07 -41.00
CA PHE A 465 -101.85 -33.48 -41.36
C PHE A 465 -103.11 -34.24 -40.92
N GLU A 466 -103.62 -33.95 -39.73
CA GLU A 466 -104.85 -34.55 -39.18
C GLU A 466 -106.10 -34.15 -39.99
N SER A 467 -106.16 -32.90 -40.46
CA SER A 467 -107.22 -32.41 -41.36
C SER A 467 -107.21 -33.08 -42.74
N ILE A 468 -106.03 -33.47 -43.24
CA ILE A 468 -105.91 -34.15 -44.54
C ILE A 468 -106.36 -35.60 -44.41
N SER A 469 -105.98 -36.30 -43.34
CA SER A 469 -106.41 -37.68 -43.07
C SER A 469 -107.94 -37.81 -43.02
N ALA A 470 -108.63 -36.86 -42.38
CA ALA A 470 -110.10 -36.87 -42.28
C ALA A 470 -110.82 -36.64 -43.64
N SER A 471 -110.15 -36.01 -44.62
CA SER A 471 -110.74 -35.76 -45.95
C SER A 471 -110.67 -36.96 -46.90
N VAL A 472 -109.79 -37.92 -46.62
CA VAL A 472 -109.55 -39.10 -47.47
C VAL A 472 -110.51 -40.25 -47.13
N ASP A 473 -110.90 -40.39 -45.86
CA ASP A 473 -111.81 -41.46 -45.42
C ASP A 473 -113.28 -41.25 -45.83
N LEU A 474 -113.72 -40.01 -46.07
CA LEU A 474 -115.10 -39.70 -46.48
C LEU A 474 -115.40 -39.93 -47.97
N ALA A 475 -114.36 -40.08 -48.80
CA ALA A 475 -114.50 -40.19 -50.26
C ALA A 475 -114.47 -41.65 -50.79
N GLY A 476 -114.09 -42.61 -49.95
CA GLY A 476 -113.87 -44.01 -50.36
C GLY A 476 -115.12 -44.89 -50.47
N ASP A 477 -116.17 -44.65 -49.67
CA ASP A 477 -117.22 -45.67 -49.45
C ASP A 477 -118.53 -45.46 -50.23
N ALA A 478 -118.77 -44.31 -50.86
CA ALA A 478 -120.07 -44.00 -51.47
C ALA A 478 -120.18 -44.29 -52.99
N ALA A 479 -119.09 -44.64 -53.68
CA ALA A 479 -119.05 -44.61 -55.15
C ALA A 479 -119.11 -45.99 -55.85
N ILE A 480 -119.01 -47.12 -55.14
CA ILE A 480 -118.85 -48.45 -55.79
C ILE A 480 -120.15 -49.27 -55.84
N GLY A 481 -121.19 -48.92 -55.06
CA GLY A 481 -122.40 -49.76 -54.90
C GLY A 481 -123.55 -49.57 -55.88
N ALA A 482 -123.55 -48.55 -56.76
CA ALA A 482 -124.79 -48.10 -57.42
C ALA A 482 -124.83 -48.13 -58.96
N ALA A 483 -123.85 -48.69 -59.67
CA ALA A 483 -123.85 -48.60 -61.14
C ALA A 483 -123.37 -49.87 -61.87
N LEU A 484 -124.10 -50.96 -61.70
CA LEU A 484 -124.12 -52.07 -62.65
C LEU A 484 -125.57 -52.51 -62.97
N ALA A 485 -126.28 -51.78 -63.84
CA ALA A 485 -127.29 -52.30 -64.79
C ALA A 485 -128.06 -51.16 -65.52
N GLY A 486 -128.15 -51.24 -66.85
CA GLY A 486 -129.34 -50.75 -67.59
C GLY A 486 -129.18 -49.57 -68.57
N ALA A 487 -128.46 -49.79 -69.68
CA ALA A 487 -128.82 -49.36 -71.05
C ALA A 487 -129.22 -47.89 -71.36
N ASP A 488 -128.38 -46.92 -70.98
CA ASP A 488 -128.12 -45.67 -71.73
C ASP A 488 -126.59 -45.39 -71.86
N GLU A 489 -125.80 -46.45 -71.65
CA GLU A 489 -124.35 -46.43 -71.33
C GLU A 489 -123.42 -46.28 -72.55
N SER A 490 -123.94 -46.32 -73.79
CA SER A 490 -123.09 -46.23 -74.99
C SER A 490 -122.54 -44.81 -75.24
N ASP A 491 -123.26 -43.76 -74.82
CA ASP A 491 -122.82 -42.37 -75.02
C ASP A 491 -122.01 -41.81 -73.85
N ARG A 492 -122.14 -42.38 -72.64
CA ARG A 492 -121.21 -42.12 -71.53
C ARG A 492 -119.87 -42.83 -71.72
N GLN A 493 -119.84 -44.05 -72.26
CA GLN A 493 -118.59 -44.76 -72.55
C GLN A 493 -117.67 -43.99 -73.51
N ARG A 494 -118.18 -43.29 -74.54
CA ARG A 494 -117.30 -42.48 -75.42
C ARG A 494 -116.66 -41.28 -74.70
N LYS A 495 -117.37 -40.65 -73.75
CA LYS A 495 -116.83 -39.55 -72.93
C LYS A 495 -115.91 -40.06 -71.82
N ALA A 496 -116.19 -41.22 -71.23
CA ALA A 496 -115.34 -41.89 -70.25
C ALA A 496 -114.05 -42.41 -70.89
N THR A 497 -114.09 -43.05 -72.06
CA THR A 497 -112.89 -43.44 -72.83
C THR A 497 -112.04 -42.23 -73.24
N GLY A 498 -112.65 -41.08 -73.55
CA GLY A 498 -111.93 -39.83 -73.81
C GLY A 498 -111.35 -39.14 -72.58
N LYS A 499 -111.88 -39.42 -71.38
CA LYS A 499 -111.34 -38.95 -70.09
C LYS A 499 -110.24 -39.89 -69.58
N ILE A 500 -110.44 -41.20 -69.69
CA ILE A 500 -109.45 -42.25 -69.41
C ILE A 500 -108.26 -42.14 -70.36
N ARG A 501 -108.44 -41.89 -71.67
CA ARG A 501 -107.31 -41.59 -72.57
C ARG A 501 -106.58 -40.30 -72.19
N ARG A 502 -107.28 -39.30 -71.65
CA ARG A 502 -106.65 -38.06 -71.17
C ARG A 502 -105.91 -38.26 -69.86
N GLU A 503 -106.47 -39.00 -68.91
CA GLU A 503 -105.83 -39.33 -67.63
C GLU A 503 -104.68 -40.33 -67.83
N GLN A 504 -104.80 -41.32 -68.72
CA GLN A 504 -103.69 -42.17 -69.16
C GLN A 504 -102.63 -41.37 -69.93
N LYS A 505 -103.04 -40.37 -70.72
CA LYS A 505 -102.09 -39.44 -71.35
C LYS A 505 -101.43 -38.54 -70.32
N VAL A 506 -102.13 -38.03 -69.31
CA VAL A 506 -101.56 -37.20 -68.23
C VAL A 506 -100.63 -38.03 -67.34
N LEU A 507 -100.97 -39.27 -67.01
CA LEU A 507 -100.09 -40.20 -66.29
C LEU A 507 -98.88 -40.61 -67.13
N SER A 508 -99.05 -40.83 -68.44
CA SER A 508 -97.95 -41.09 -69.36
C SER A 508 -97.07 -39.86 -69.55
N ASP A 509 -97.65 -38.67 -69.66
CA ASP A 509 -96.94 -37.39 -69.78
C ASP A 509 -96.23 -37.08 -68.44
N GLN A 510 -96.82 -37.45 -67.29
CA GLN A 510 -96.21 -37.34 -65.96
C GLN A 510 -95.10 -38.37 -65.75
N GLN A 511 -95.25 -39.60 -66.23
CA GLN A 511 -94.18 -40.61 -66.24
C GLN A 511 -93.06 -40.22 -67.21
N GLN A 512 -93.38 -39.62 -68.36
CA GLN A 512 -92.40 -39.09 -69.31
C GLN A 512 -91.66 -37.88 -68.72
N ALA A 513 -92.36 -36.99 -68.01
CA ALA A 513 -91.77 -35.87 -67.30
C ALA A 513 -90.91 -36.34 -66.12
N MET A 514 -91.36 -37.33 -65.35
CA MET A 514 -90.59 -37.94 -64.27
C MET A 514 -89.36 -38.69 -64.81
N ALA A 515 -89.48 -39.37 -65.95
CA ALA A 515 -88.35 -39.98 -66.67
C ALA A 515 -87.38 -38.91 -67.18
N SER A 516 -87.87 -37.78 -67.72
CA SER A 516 -87.03 -36.66 -68.14
C SER A 516 -86.30 -36.02 -66.95
N THR A 517 -86.95 -35.87 -65.79
CA THR A 517 -86.30 -35.39 -64.57
C THR A 517 -85.30 -36.40 -64.02
N LEU A 518 -85.55 -37.71 -64.16
CA LEU A 518 -84.61 -38.76 -63.76
C LEU A 518 -83.39 -38.80 -64.69
N GLU A 519 -83.60 -38.63 -66.00
CA GLU A 519 -82.51 -38.52 -66.98
C GLU A 519 -81.70 -37.24 -66.76
N GLN A 520 -82.35 -36.12 -66.43
CA GLN A 520 -81.66 -34.88 -66.06
C GLN A 520 -80.88 -35.03 -64.75
N LEU A 521 -81.49 -35.64 -63.72
CA LEU A 521 -80.82 -35.89 -62.44
C LEU A 521 -79.65 -36.88 -62.60
N ASP A 522 -79.78 -37.90 -63.45
CA ASP A 522 -78.67 -38.80 -63.79
C ASP A 522 -77.57 -38.04 -64.54
N ALA A 523 -77.91 -37.16 -65.49
CA ALA A 523 -76.93 -36.32 -66.17
C ALA A 523 -76.23 -35.32 -65.24
N GLU A 524 -76.96 -34.66 -64.33
CA GLU A 524 -76.41 -33.79 -63.30
C GLU A 524 -75.51 -34.58 -62.34
N PHE A 525 -75.94 -35.75 -61.89
CA PHE A 525 -75.16 -36.64 -61.01
C PHE A 525 -73.91 -37.19 -61.70
N GLN A 526 -73.99 -37.57 -62.98
CA GLN A 526 -72.82 -38.00 -63.77
C GLN A 526 -71.85 -36.84 -63.98
N THR A 527 -72.34 -35.61 -64.18
CA THR A 527 -71.52 -34.40 -64.33
C THR A 527 -70.84 -34.02 -63.03
N GLU A 528 -71.57 -34.00 -61.92
CA GLU A 528 -71.03 -33.71 -60.59
C GLU A 528 -70.09 -34.84 -60.12
N SER A 529 -70.37 -36.10 -60.46
CA SER A 529 -69.46 -37.22 -60.21
C SER A 529 -68.19 -37.13 -61.06
N ALA A 530 -68.28 -36.66 -62.31
CA ALA A 530 -67.12 -36.40 -63.16
C ALA A 530 -66.28 -35.22 -62.64
N ASP A 531 -66.92 -34.14 -62.16
CA ASP A 531 -66.25 -33.00 -61.56
C ASP A 531 -65.57 -33.38 -60.24
N LEU A 532 -66.27 -34.11 -59.36
CA LEU A 532 -65.70 -34.64 -58.12
C LEU A 532 -64.55 -35.61 -58.39
N ARG A 533 -64.65 -36.47 -59.41
CA ARG A 533 -63.51 -37.30 -59.85
C ARG A 533 -62.35 -36.45 -60.34
N GLY A 534 -62.60 -35.37 -61.08
CA GLY A 534 -61.59 -34.40 -61.50
C GLY A 534 -60.90 -33.72 -60.33
N GLN A 535 -61.67 -33.25 -59.34
CA GLN A 535 -61.16 -32.65 -58.11
C GLN A 535 -60.36 -33.66 -57.27
N ILE A 536 -60.81 -34.90 -57.15
CA ILE A 536 -60.08 -35.98 -56.46
C ILE A 536 -58.77 -36.29 -57.18
N ILE A 537 -58.77 -36.38 -58.52
CA ILE A 537 -57.55 -36.61 -59.30
C ILE A 537 -56.58 -35.43 -59.15
N ASN A 538 -57.09 -34.19 -59.16
CA ASN A 538 -56.27 -33.00 -58.96
C ASN A 538 -55.66 -32.98 -57.54
N GLU A 539 -56.45 -33.24 -56.51
CA GLU A 539 -55.98 -33.37 -55.12
C GLU A 539 -54.97 -34.52 -54.95
N GLN A 540 -55.20 -35.67 -55.60
CA GLN A 540 -54.24 -36.78 -55.64
C GLN A 540 -52.93 -36.37 -56.33
N THR A 541 -53.02 -35.58 -57.40
CA THR A 541 -51.85 -35.08 -58.14
C THR A 541 -51.09 -34.03 -57.33
N VAL A 542 -51.79 -33.11 -56.65
CA VAL A 542 -51.21 -32.11 -55.75
C VAL A 542 -50.51 -32.81 -54.59
N ARG A 543 -51.17 -33.76 -53.91
CA ARG A 543 -50.53 -34.54 -52.83
C ARG A 543 -49.36 -35.37 -53.31
N ALA A 544 -49.44 -35.99 -54.50
CA ALA A 544 -48.32 -36.72 -55.07
C ALA A 544 -47.13 -35.80 -55.38
N THR A 545 -47.40 -34.58 -55.86
CA THR A 545 -46.39 -33.56 -56.13
C THR A 545 -45.77 -33.02 -54.84
N GLU A 546 -46.59 -32.71 -53.82
CA GLU A 546 -46.12 -32.31 -52.49
C GLU A 546 -45.32 -33.42 -51.81
N THR A 547 -45.77 -34.67 -51.92
CA THR A 547 -45.04 -35.84 -51.41
C THR A 547 -43.71 -36.02 -52.15
N GLY A 548 -43.68 -35.78 -53.47
CA GLY A 548 -42.45 -35.78 -54.26
C GLY A 548 -41.49 -34.65 -53.86
N ALA A 549 -41.99 -33.44 -53.63
CA ALA A 549 -41.20 -32.32 -53.17
C ALA A 549 -40.69 -32.51 -51.73
N LEU A 550 -41.50 -33.10 -50.85
CA LEU A 550 -41.09 -33.48 -49.51
C LEU A 550 -40.04 -34.59 -49.56
N ALA A 551 -40.20 -35.61 -50.41
CA ALA A 551 -39.21 -36.65 -50.64
C ALA A 551 -37.90 -36.07 -51.16
N GLN A 552 -37.93 -35.14 -52.12
CA GLN A 552 -36.73 -34.44 -52.60
C GLN A 552 -36.05 -33.61 -51.49
N ARG A 553 -36.82 -32.93 -50.64
CA ARG A 553 -36.28 -32.23 -49.47
C ARG A 553 -35.65 -33.19 -48.47
N VAL A 554 -36.28 -34.34 -48.21
CA VAL A 554 -35.74 -35.40 -47.35
C VAL A 554 -34.46 -35.99 -47.95
N ASP A 555 -34.44 -36.28 -49.26
CA ASP A 555 -33.25 -36.76 -49.95
C ASP A 555 -32.12 -35.74 -49.93
N THR A 556 -32.44 -34.45 -50.08
CA THR A 556 -31.47 -33.35 -50.00
C THR A 556 -30.91 -33.24 -48.58
N VAL A 557 -31.77 -33.24 -47.56
CA VAL A 557 -31.35 -33.22 -46.16
C VAL A 557 -30.57 -34.48 -45.79
N GLU A 558 -30.93 -35.65 -46.30
CA GLU A 558 -30.19 -36.90 -46.10
C GLU A 558 -28.82 -36.84 -46.79
N ALA A 559 -28.72 -36.25 -47.98
CA ALA A 559 -27.46 -36.05 -48.69
C ALA A 559 -26.56 -35.03 -47.99
N GLU A 560 -27.11 -33.90 -47.52
CA GLU A 560 -26.41 -32.90 -46.72
C GLU A 560 -25.94 -33.49 -45.39
N PHE A 561 -26.79 -34.27 -44.72
CA PHE A 561 -26.44 -34.97 -43.48
C PHE A 561 -25.34 -36.00 -43.73
N LYS A 562 -25.42 -36.83 -44.78
CA LYS A 562 -24.35 -37.77 -45.14
C LYS A 562 -23.04 -37.05 -45.51
N ALA A 563 -23.11 -35.88 -46.15
CA ALA A 563 -21.93 -35.07 -46.47
C ALA A 563 -21.32 -34.45 -45.20
N ALA A 564 -22.14 -33.93 -44.30
CA ALA A 564 -21.73 -33.42 -43.01
C ALA A 564 -21.15 -34.53 -42.11
N ASP A 565 -21.78 -35.70 -42.07
CA ASP A 565 -21.32 -36.88 -41.33
C ASP A 565 -20.01 -37.43 -41.89
N LYS A 566 -19.84 -37.44 -43.23
CA LYS A 566 -18.57 -37.76 -43.88
C LYS A 566 -17.49 -36.74 -43.56
N THR A 567 -17.82 -35.45 -43.50
CA THR A 567 -16.90 -34.38 -43.12
C THR A 567 -16.52 -34.49 -41.65
N LEU A 568 -17.49 -34.75 -40.77
CA LEU A 568 -17.27 -34.97 -39.35
C LEU A 568 -16.42 -36.21 -39.10
N SER A 569 -16.70 -37.32 -39.80
CA SER A 569 -15.88 -38.54 -39.77
C SER A 569 -14.45 -38.30 -40.27
N ALA A 570 -14.28 -37.48 -41.31
CA ALA A 570 -12.96 -37.07 -41.80
C ALA A 570 -12.22 -36.20 -40.78
N ASN A 571 -12.89 -35.21 -40.19
CA ASN A 571 -12.32 -34.36 -39.13
C ASN A 571 -11.97 -35.18 -37.88
N ILE A 572 -12.81 -36.13 -37.48
CA ILE A 572 -12.52 -37.06 -36.37
C ILE A 572 -11.34 -37.96 -36.72
N SER A 573 -11.26 -38.47 -37.95
CA SER A 573 -10.11 -39.26 -38.41
C SER A 573 -8.83 -38.42 -38.50
N GLU A 574 -8.94 -37.14 -38.85
CA GLU A 574 -7.82 -36.20 -38.87
C GLU A 574 -7.38 -35.91 -37.44
N VAL A 575 -8.29 -35.57 -36.53
CA VAL A 575 -7.99 -35.42 -35.08
C VAL A 575 -7.42 -36.70 -34.49
N ALA A 576 -7.93 -37.87 -34.87
CA ALA A 576 -7.40 -39.17 -34.45
C ALA A 576 -5.99 -39.41 -35.00
N LYS A 577 -5.72 -39.00 -36.24
CA LYS A 577 -4.37 -39.02 -36.83
C LYS A 577 -3.44 -38.02 -36.16
N THR A 578 -3.88 -36.79 -35.91
CA THR A 578 -3.08 -35.76 -35.20
C THR A 578 -2.81 -36.18 -33.76
N SER A 579 -3.75 -36.85 -33.11
CA SER A 579 -3.59 -37.46 -31.79
C SER A 579 -2.67 -38.68 -31.84
N ALA A 580 -2.76 -39.51 -32.88
CA ALA A 580 -1.83 -40.63 -33.10
C ALA A 580 -0.40 -40.15 -33.41
N ASP A 581 -0.24 -39.10 -34.20
CA ASP A 581 1.04 -38.45 -34.51
C ASP A 581 1.61 -37.76 -33.26
N ALA A 582 0.77 -37.11 -32.46
CA ALA A 582 1.16 -36.54 -31.17
C ALA A 582 1.53 -37.63 -30.15
N ASN A 583 0.81 -38.75 -30.14
CA ASN A 583 1.12 -39.93 -29.33
C ASN A 583 2.39 -40.63 -29.82
N GLN A 584 2.63 -40.68 -31.13
CA GLN A 584 3.87 -41.21 -31.71
C GLN A 584 5.05 -40.30 -31.40
N ALA A 585 4.89 -38.96 -31.50
CA ALA A 585 5.92 -38.00 -31.11
C ALA A 585 6.18 -38.04 -29.60
N THR A 586 5.14 -38.23 -28.79
CA THR A 586 5.26 -38.44 -27.35
C THR A 586 5.89 -39.79 -27.04
N ALA A 587 5.54 -40.85 -27.76
CA ALA A 587 6.14 -42.18 -27.65
C ALA A 587 7.61 -42.16 -28.06
N THR A 588 7.99 -41.44 -29.11
CA THR A 588 9.39 -41.23 -29.49
C THR A 588 10.12 -40.39 -28.44
N LYS A 589 9.49 -39.37 -27.86
CA LYS A 589 10.05 -38.64 -26.70
C LYS A 589 10.18 -39.55 -25.48
N VAL A 590 9.23 -40.44 -25.25
CA VAL A 590 9.22 -41.43 -24.15
C VAL A 590 10.22 -42.56 -24.41
N GLU A 591 10.47 -42.97 -25.65
CA GLU A 591 11.52 -43.91 -26.06
C GLU A 591 12.90 -43.24 -25.95
N GLN A 592 13.03 -41.98 -26.35
CA GLN A 592 14.25 -41.18 -26.13
C GLN A 592 14.49 -40.95 -24.63
N LEU A 593 13.43 -40.71 -23.87
CA LEU A 593 13.48 -40.60 -22.41
C LEU A 593 13.78 -41.96 -21.79
N SER A 594 13.21 -43.06 -22.28
CA SER A 594 13.44 -44.43 -21.81
C SER A 594 14.84 -44.92 -22.17
N ALA A 595 15.40 -44.50 -23.31
CA ALA A 595 16.80 -44.73 -23.68
C ALA A 595 17.74 -43.89 -22.80
N LYS A 596 17.39 -42.63 -22.50
CA LYS A 596 18.11 -41.83 -21.48
C LYS A 596 17.98 -42.43 -20.09
N THR A 597 16.81 -42.93 -19.71
CA THR A 597 16.53 -43.56 -18.42
C THR A 597 17.20 -44.93 -18.33
N GLY A 598 17.30 -45.70 -19.41
CA GLY A 598 18.02 -46.97 -19.47
C GLY A 598 19.54 -46.76 -19.44
N ASN A 599 20.05 -45.68 -20.04
CA ASN A 599 21.43 -45.24 -19.84
C ASN A 599 21.66 -44.74 -18.40
N ILE A 600 20.68 -44.08 -17.79
CA ILE A 600 20.69 -43.71 -16.37
C ILE A 600 20.57 -44.96 -15.49
N GLU A 601 19.82 -45.99 -15.88
CA GLU A 601 19.64 -47.25 -15.14
C GLU A 601 20.89 -48.12 -15.22
N SER A 602 21.60 -48.14 -16.36
CA SER A 602 22.91 -48.78 -16.46
C SER A 602 23.98 -48.00 -15.68
N ALA A 603 23.93 -46.66 -15.70
CA ALA A 603 24.80 -45.81 -14.87
C ALA A 603 24.48 -45.94 -13.37
N VAL A 604 23.21 -46.10 -13.01
CA VAL A 604 22.72 -46.30 -11.65
C VAL A 604 22.97 -47.74 -11.18
N GLN A 605 22.99 -48.76 -12.05
CA GLN A 605 23.46 -50.11 -11.67
C GLN A 605 24.98 -50.12 -11.45
N GLN A 606 25.77 -49.44 -12.30
CA GLN A 606 27.21 -49.24 -12.08
C GLN A 606 27.48 -48.42 -10.81
N GLN A 607 26.64 -47.45 -10.49
CA GLN A 607 26.74 -46.61 -9.30
C GLN A 607 26.15 -47.26 -8.05
N SER A 608 25.16 -48.15 -8.16
CA SER A 608 24.56 -48.92 -7.05
C SER A 608 25.53 -49.97 -6.53
N GLN A 609 26.27 -50.63 -7.43
CA GLN A 609 27.38 -51.51 -7.04
C GLN A 609 28.56 -50.74 -6.39
N ALA A 610 28.68 -49.43 -6.64
CA ALA A 610 29.65 -48.54 -6.00
C ALA A 610 29.11 -47.84 -4.72
N ILE A 611 27.79 -47.83 -4.51
CA ILE A 611 27.12 -47.28 -3.31
C ILE A 611 27.04 -48.31 -2.18
N ALA A 612 27.03 -49.62 -2.48
CA ALA A 612 27.09 -50.67 -1.46
C ALA A 612 28.42 -50.66 -0.65
N ASP A 613 29.50 -50.08 -1.18
CA ASP A 613 30.79 -49.93 -0.50
C ASP A 613 30.92 -48.58 0.27
N LEU A 614 29.90 -47.72 0.21
CA LEU A 614 29.88 -46.41 0.88
C LEU A 614 28.86 -46.34 2.04
N GLU A 615 28.44 -47.48 2.57
CA GLU A 615 27.52 -47.61 3.71
C GLU A 615 28.25 -47.58 5.07
N ASN A 616 29.36 -46.84 5.16
CA ASN A 616 30.01 -46.50 6.43
C ASN A 616 30.75 -45.14 6.39
N GLY A 617 29.98 -44.09 6.11
CA GLY A 617 30.30 -42.72 6.54
C GLY A 617 30.73 -41.76 5.43
N ALA A 618 29.78 -41.00 4.88
CA ALA A 618 30.02 -39.65 4.36
C ALA A 618 28.68 -38.96 4.03
N GLN A 619 28.29 -37.97 4.84
CA GLN A 619 27.44 -36.89 4.37
C GLN A 619 28.09 -36.24 3.13
N ALA A 620 27.28 -35.85 2.15
CA ALA A 620 27.69 -35.29 0.86
C ALA A 620 28.95 -34.40 0.92
N ILE A 621 30.07 -35.02 0.54
CA ILE A 621 31.30 -34.39 0.09
C ILE A 621 31.41 -34.78 -1.38
N TRP A 622 31.17 -33.85 -2.31
CA TRP A 622 31.77 -34.00 -3.64
C TRP A 622 33.17 -33.39 -3.54
N THR A 623 34.20 -34.22 -3.34
CA THR A 623 35.60 -33.79 -3.52
C THR A 623 36.19 -34.60 -4.65
N THR A 624 36.36 -34.00 -5.82
CA THR A 624 37.45 -34.44 -6.70
C THR A 624 38.74 -34.07 -5.98
N LYS A 625 39.33 -35.03 -5.27
CA LYS A 625 40.67 -34.92 -4.71
C LYS A 625 41.63 -35.38 -5.79
N VAL A 626 42.40 -34.46 -6.36
CA VAL A 626 43.60 -34.83 -7.10
C VAL A 626 44.72 -34.87 -6.07
N GLN A 627 45.22 -36.07 -5.80
CA GLN A 627 46.30 -36.31 -4.85
C GLN A 627 47.56 -36.74 -5.61
N ALA A 628 48.65 -36.04 -5.36
CA ALA A 628 49.98 -36.39 -5.84
C ALA A 628 50.93 -36.39 -4.63
N GLY A 629 51.25 -37.58 -4.10
CA GLY A 629 51.95 -37.73 -2.82
C GLY A 629 51.08 -37.29 -1.62
N ASP A 630 51.64 -36.49 -0.72
CA ASP A 630 50.92 -35.95 0.46
C ASP A 630 50.09 -34.69 0.15
N ILE A 631 50.20 -34.15 -1.07
CA ILE A 631 49.49 -32.93 -1.47
C ILE A 631 48.12 -33.29 -2.02
N THR A 632 47.08 -32.77 -1.40
CA THR A 632 45.68 -33.00 -1.78
C THR A 632 45.03 -31.67 -2.17
N ALA A 633 44.55 -31.56 -3.42
CA ALA A 633 43.78 -30.41 -3.88
C ALA A 633 42.37 -30.85 -4.30
N GLY A 634 41.35 -30.06 -3.95
CA GLY A 634 39.98 -30.38 -4.30
C GLY A 634 38.98 -29.28 -3.95
N ILE A 635 37.83 -29.32 -4.63
CA ILE A 635 36.69 -28.44 -4.39
C ILE A 635 35.60 -29.30 -3.74
N GLY A 636 35.15 -28.88 -2.56
CA GLY A 636 34.04 -29.44 -1.81
C GLY A 636 32.81 -28.55 -1.95
N LEU A 637 31.68 -29.11 -2.34
CA LEU A 637 30.39 -28.42 -2.39
C LEU A 637 29.52 -29.00 -1.28
N VAL A 638 29.14 -28.16 -0.32
CA VAL A 638 28.29 -28.54 0.81
C VAL A 638 27.04 -27.69 0.73
N ALA A 639 25.91 -28.29 0.37
CA ALA A 639 24.61 -27.65 0.45
C ALA A 639 23.85 -28.30 1.61
N LYS A 640 23.49 -27.47 2.61
CA LYS A 640 22.66 -27.88 3.73
C LYS A 640 21.21 -27.45 3.48
N ASP A 641 20.29 -28.19 4.06
CA ASP A 641 18.84 -27.94 4.08
C ASP A 641 18.46 -26.67 4.89
N ASP A 642 19.35 -26.19 5.76
CA ASP A 642 19.22 -24.91 6.49
C ASP A 642 19.37 -23.64 5.60
N GLY A 643 19.56 -23.82 4.28
CA GLY A 643 19.75 -22.75 3.31
C GLY A 643 21.21 -22.33 3.14
N THR A 644 22.15 -22.93 3.88
CA THR A 644 23.58 -22.63 3.75
C THR A 644 24.20 -23.48 2.64
N SER A 645 24.56 -22.82 1.53
CA SER A 645 25.41 -23.39 0.50
C SER A 645 26.85 -22.92 0.69
N GLN A 646 27.78 -23.84 0.86
CA GLN A 646 29.20 -23.59 1.07
C GLN A 646 30.02 -24.26 -0.03
N VAL A 647 31.00 -23.52 -0.56
CA VAL A 647 32.03 -24.05 -1.44
C VAL A 647 33.34 -24.03 -0.64
N ALA A 648 33.84 -25.21 -0.29
CA ALA A 648 35.11 -25.40 0.40
C ALA A 648 36.21 -25.72 -0.61
N LEU A 649 37.11 -24.77 -0.86
CA LEU A 649 38.25 -24.94 -1.75
C LEU A 649 39.48 -25.31 -0.92
N SER A 650 39.98 -26.54 -1.07
CA SER A 650 41.22 -26.99 -0.44
C SER A 650 42.31 -27.03 -1.49
N ALA A 651 43.16 -26.00 -1.54
CA ALA A 651 44.33 -25.93 -2.40
C ALA A 651 45.39 -25.03 -1.76
N SER A 652 46.68 -25.34 -1.98
CA SER A 652 47.78 -24.48 -1.53
C SER A 652 47.80 -23.13 -2.26
N GLN A 653 47.33 -23.10 -3.50
CA GLN A 653 47.12 -21.88 -4.28
C GLN A 653 45.81 -21.98 -5.06
N VAL A 654 45.04 -20.90 -5.07
CA VAL A 654 43.85 -20.73 -5.92
C VAL A 654 44.11 -19.49 -6.76
N PHE A 655 43.82 -19.52 -8.07
CA PHE A 655 43.96 -18.35 -8.94
C PHE A 655 42.71 -18.19 -9.79
N VAL A 656 42.13 -17.00 -9.75
CA VAL A 656 41.08 -16.57 -10.68
C VAL A 656 41.70 -15.47 -11.54
N PHE A 657 41.80 -15.68 -12.86
CA PHE A 657 42.41 -14.72 -13.80
C PHE A 657 41.47 -14.44 -14.97
N ASP A 658 41.63 -13.28 -15.61
CA ASP A 658 40.93 -12.95 -16.85
C ASP A 658 41.78 -13.41 -18.06
N PRO A 659 41.34 -14.41 -18.83
CA PRO A 659 42.10 -14.94 -19.96
C PRO A 659 42.21 -13.96 -21.14
N ASN A 660 41.42 -12.88 -21.16
CA ASN A 660 41.43 -11.85 -22.21
C ASN A 660 42.22 -10.60 -21.81
N SER A 661 42.80 -10.57 -20.61
CA SER A 661 43.68 -9.49 -20.16
C SER A 661 45.01 -9.51 -20.91
N ALA A 662 45.64 -8.34 -21.08
CA ALA A 662 46.99 -8.21 -21.65
C ALA A 662 48.08 -8.89 -20.80
N THR A 663 47.78 -9.21 -19.54
CA THR A 663 48.61 -10.02 -18.63
C THR A 663 47.78 -11.18 -18.05
N PRO A 664 47.51 -12.24 -18.84
CA PRO A 664 46.47 -13.24 -18.54
C PRO A 664 46.82 -14.20 -17.39
N LEU A 665 48.01 -14.07 -16.77
CA LEU A 665 48.43 -14.85 -15.61
C LEU A 665 48.40 -14.06 -14.30
N ALA A 666 48.01 -12.77 -14.32
CA ALA A 666 47.83 -12.00 -13.11
C ALA A 666 46.51 -12.40 -12.42
N PRO A 667 46.52 -12.91 -11.18
CA PRO A 667 45.30 -13.34 -10.53
C PRO A 667 44.52 -12.13 -9.97
N LEU A 668 43.23 -12.08 -10.28
CA LEU A 668 42.26 -11.15 -9.70
C LEU A 668 41.92 -11.53 -8.25
N PHE A 669 41.94 -12.83 -7.95
CA PHE A 669 41.78 -13.40 -6.61
C PHE A 669 42.76 -14.56 -6.47
N ALA A 670 43.56 -14.55 -5.39
CA ALA A 670 44.45 -15.65 -5.08
C ALA A 670 44.46 -16.04 -3.61
N ILE A 671 44.83 -17.29 -3.35
CA ILE A 671 45.35 -17.70 -2.04
C ILE A 671 46.85 -17.91 -2.21
N ASP A 672 47.66 -17.16 -1.45
CA ASP A 672 49.10 -17.28 -1.44
C ASP A 672 49.60 -17.31 0.01
N ASN A 673 50.44 -18.30 0.35
CA ASN A 673 50.88 -18.57 1.73
C ASN A 673 49.74 -18.60 2.78
N GLY A 674 48.56 -19.09 2.41
CA GLY A 674 47.39 -19.18 3.30
C GLY A 674 46.66 -17.84 3.54
N GLN A 675 47.05 -16.77 2.85
CA GLN A 675 46.36 -15.49 2.87
C GLN A 675 45.60 -15.26 1.57
N THR A 676 44.40 -14.70 1.68
CA THR A 676 43.64 -14.23 0.52
C THR A 676 44.23 -12.93 0.00
N VAL A 677 44.74 -12.95 -1.23
CA VAL A 677 45.32 -11.79 -1.92
C VAL A 677 44.36 -11.36 -3.01
N ILE A 678 43.92 -10.11 -2.94
CA ILE A 678 43.05 -9.48 -3.94
C ILE A 678 43.68 -8.14 -4.30
N ALA A 679 44.00 -7.95 -5.58
CA ALA A 679 44.63 -6.71 -6.04
C ALA A 679 43.66 -5.51 -5.97
N GLU A 680 42.40 -5.72 -6.37
CA GLU A 680 41.35 -4.70 -6.30
C GLU A 680 39.99 -5.36 -6.01
N ALA A 681 39.24 -4.85 -5.02
CA ALA A 681 37.95 -5.40 -4.61
C ALA A 681 36.91 -4.30 -4.39
N ILE A 682 35.70 -4.49 -4.94
CA ILE A 682 34.52 -3.69 -4.60
C ILE A 682 33.67 -4.49 -3.62
N ILE A 683 33.62 -4.08 -2.34
CA ILE A 683 32.91 -4.80 -1.28
C ILE A 683 31.75 -3.94 -0.75
N ARG A 684 30.51 -4.42 -0.93
CA ARG A 684 29.30 -3.69 -0.51
C ARG A 684 29.14 -3.59 1.02
N LYS A 685 29.53 -4.63 1.76
CA LYS A 685 29.51 -4.67 3.23
C LYS A 685 30.59 -5.63 3.73
N ALA A 686 31.50 -5.12 4.56
CA ALA A 686 32.55 -5.91 5.22
C ALA A 686 32.54 -5.65 6.72
N THR A 687 32.71 -6.70 7.51
CA THR A 687 33.05 -6.60 8.93
C THR A 687 34.49 -7.06 9.08
N ILE A 688 35.41 -6.11 9.29
CA ILE A 688 36.84 -6.41 9.43
C ILE A 688 37.23 -6.16 10.87
N GLN A 689 37.69 -7.21 11.56
CA GLN A 689 38.07 -7.11 12.97
C GLN A 689 39.35 -6.28 13.17
N ILE A 690 40.33 -6.45 12.27
CA ILE A 690 41.60 -5.72 12.29
C ILE A 690 41.97 -5.37 10.84
N ILE A 691 42.15 -4.08 10.55
CA ILE A 691 42.66 -3.59 9.28
C ILE A 691 44.11 -3.17 9.47
N HIS A 692 45.06 -3.97 8.98
CA HIS A 692 46.45 -3.54 8.80
C HIS A 692 46.57 -2.91 7.41
N SER A 693 46.27 -1.62 7.32
CA SER A 693 46.40 -0.86 6.09
C SER A 693 47.38 0.27 6.31
N GLU A 694 48.19 0.57 5.29
CA GLU A 694 48.93 1.83 5.23
C GLU A 694 47.95 3.00 5.16
N LYS A 695 46.84 2.88 4.40
CA LYS A 695 45.86 3.95 4.24
C LYS A 695 44.42 3.44 4.33
N ILE A 696 43.60 4.05 5.18
CA ILE A 696 42.14 3.84 5.20
C ILE A 696 41.47 5.11 4.66
N THR A 697 40.71 5.00 3.57
CA THR A 697 39.95 6.13 2.98
C THR A 697 38.45 5.84 3.04
N ALA A 698 37.71 6.59 3.86
CA ALA A 698 36.28 6.41 4.05
C ALA A 698 35.56 7.76 4.18
N ASP A 699 34.28 7.82 3.78
CA ASP A 699 33.45 9.04 3.86
C ASP A 699 33.06 9.38 5.29
N TYR A 700 32.86 8.34 6.11
CA TYR A 700 32.46 8.49 7.50
C TYR A 700 33.15 7.42 8.34
N ILE A 701 34.06 7.86 9.19
CA ILE A 701 34.70 7.02 10.20
C ILE A 701 34.04 7.34 11.54
N LYS A 702 33.05 6.53 11.92
CA LYS A 702 32.52 6.56 13.29
C LYS A 702 33.47 5.79 14.19
N ALA A 703 34.45 6.48 14.74
CA ALA A 703 35.22 5.93 15.85
C ALA A 703 34.30 5.87 17.07
N GLY A 704 33.78 4.67 17.38
CA GLY A 704 32.98 4.47 18.59
C GLY A 704 33.77 4.73 19.88
N VAL A 705 35.11 4.72 19.79
CA VAL A 705 36.00 4.83 20.96
C VAL A 705 36.97 6.01 20.85
N SER A 706 37.94 5.99 19.95
CA SER A 706 38.88 7.12 19.77
C SER A 706 39.52 7.08 18.40
N ILE A 707 40.04 8.22 17.95
CA ILE A 707 40.96 8.30 16.83
C ILE A 707 42.30 8.65 17.46
N SER A 708 43.24 7.69 17.49
CA SER A 708 44.61 7.94 17.92
C SER A 708 45.47 7.98 16.68
N ALA A 709 45.95 9.17 16.37
CA ALA A 709 46.92 9.40 15.33
C ALA A 709 47.98 10.35 15.89
N PRO A 710 49.25 10.19 15.49
CA PRO A 710 50.27 11.22 15.71
C PRO A 710 49.82 12.60 15.20
N LEU A 711 48.86 12.62 14.27
CA LEU A 711 48.20 13.81 13.76
C LEU A 711 46.72 13.50 13.44
N ILE A 712 45.79 14.07 14.21
CA ILE A 712 44.35 14.00 13.94
C ILE A 712 43.95 15.26 13.18
N ASN A 713 43.52 15.13 11.93
CA ASN A 713 43.09 16.26 11.11
C ASN A 713 41.67 16.04 10.58
N GLY A 714 40.74 16.89 11.01
CA GLY A 714 39.31 16.80 10.68
C GLY A 714 38.57 18.10 10.98
N GLY A 715 37.46 18.34 10.25
CA GLY A 715 36.87 19.67 10.06
C GLY A 715 36.44 20.45 11.31
N GLN A 716 35.64 19.86 12.21
CA GLN A 716 35.22 20.46 13.48
C GLN A 716 35.59 19.48 14.61
N ILE A 717 36.47 19.92 15.53
CA ILE A 717 36.39 19.48 16.92
C ILE A 717 35.43 20.48 17.57
N ASP A 718 34.20 20.06 17.86
CA ASP A 718 33.33 20.90 18.67
C ASP A 718 33.92 20.96 20.07
N MET A 719 34.58 22.08 20.37
CA MET A 719 35.21 22.38 21.65
C MET A 719 34.43 23.47 22.42
N GLY A 720 33.30 23.95 21.87
CA GLY A 720 32.56 25.10 22.40
C GLY A 720 33.33 26.42 22.30
N ASN A 721 33.66 27.03 23.45
CA ASN A 721 34.32 28.34 23.54
C ASN A 721 35.83 28.18 23.87
N ALA A 722 36.55 27.45 23.01
CA ALA A 722 37.97 27.12 23.22
C ALA A 722 38.75 27.08 21.89
N PHE A 723 40.06 27.31 21.97
CA PHE A 723 40.96 27.29 20.84
C PHE A 723 42.35 26.81 21.27
N MET A 724 42.91 25.78 20.60
CA MET A 724 44.23 25.21 20.92
C MET A 724 45.10 25.23 19.65
N SER A 725 46.24 25.93 19.68
CA SER A 725 47.12 26.09 18.52
C SER A 725 48.54 26.53 18.89
N GLY A 726 49.57 26.00 18.22
CA GLY A 726 50.96 26.42 18.40
C GLY A 726 51.51 26.17 19.81
N GLY A 727 51.06 25.08 20.46
CA GLY A 727 51.37 24.78 21.86
C GLY A 727 50.64 25.68 22.87
N THR A 728 49.85 26.65 22.40
CA THR A 728 49.04 27.56 23.22
C THR A 728 47.58 27.05 23.25
N ALA A 729 46.86 27.21 24.36
CA ALA A 729 45.46 26.82 24.53
C ALA A 729 44.67 27.92 25.24
N GLY A 730 43.67 28.52 24.57
CA GLY A 730 42.82 29.57 25.10
C GLY A 730 41.38 29.14 25.25
N PHE A 731 40.79 29.60 26.34
CA PHE A 731 39.47 29.20 26.79
C PHE A 731 38.68 30.43 27.24
N GLY A 732 37.42 30.52 26.79
CA GLY A 732 36.52 31.61 27.17
C GLY A 732 36.93 32.95 26.56
N LYS A 733 36.47 33.25 25.35
CA LYS A 733 36.77 34.51 24.65
C LYS A 733 36.13 35.73 25.37
N GLY A 734 36.87 36.85 25.44
CA GLY A 734 36.44 38.13 26.04
C GLY A 734 37.29 38.63 27.23
N GLY A 735 38.33 37.90 27.64
CA GLY A 735 39.17 38.29 28.78
C GLY A 735 40.34 39.21 28.42
N PRO A 736 41.24 39.53 29.36
CA PRO A 736 42.31 40.51 29.15
C PRO A 736 43.57 39.92 28.51
N TYR A 737 43.70 38.59 28.44
CA TYR A 737 44.95 37.96 27.96
C TYR A 737 44.94 37.81 26.47
N ALA A 738 45.85 38.55 25.84
CA ALA A 738 45.98 38.58 24.40
C ALA A 738 46.68 37.32 23.89
N ALA A 739 45.91 36.40 23.31
CA ALA A 739 46.46 35.28 22.54
C ALA A 739 45.69 35.12 21.25
N TRP A 740 46.44 34.96 20.16
CA TRP A 740 45.88 34.99 18.81
C TRP A 740 45.01 36.23 18.56
N GLY A 741 45.39 37.39 19.15
CA GLY A 741 44.73 38.69 18.99
C GLY A 741 43.35 38.81 19.68
N TRP A 742 42.87 37.75 20.32
CA TRP A 742 41.69 37.82 21.17
C TRP A 742 42.10 37.96 22.62
N GLY A 743 41.24 38.68 23.33
CA GLY A 743 41.19 38.60 24.76
C GLY A 743 40.62 37.25 25.18
N TRP A 744 41.34 36.52 26.01
CA TRP A 744 40.88 35.28 26.61
C TRP A 744 40.81 35.43 28.12
N HIS A 745 39.83 34.77 28.71
CA HIS A 745 39.75 34.67 30.15
C HIS A 745 40.83 33.76 30.72
N SER A 746 41.25 32.76 29.93
CA SER A 746 42.35 31.88 30.24
C SER A 746 43.13 31.54 28.98
N VAL A 747 44.47 31.61 29.04
CA VAL A 747 45.40 31.17 28.01
C VAL A 747 46.51 30.37 28.67
N ILE A 748 46.85 29.23 28.09
CA ILE A 748 48.14 28.56 28.26
C ILE A 748 48.99 28.96 27.06
N TYR A 749 50.13 29.61 27.25
CA TYR A 749 51.04 29.97 26.17
C TYR A 749 51.99 28.84 25.82
N SER A 750 52.65 28.96 24.67
CA SER A 750 53.57 27.96 24.13
C SER A 750 54.80 27.72 24.99
N ASP A 751 55.14 28.68 25.85
CA ASP A 751 56.18 28.55 26.88
C ASP A 751 55.68 27.80 28.13
N GLY A 752 54.43 27.34 28.13
CA GLY A 752 53.76 26.63 29.22
C GLY A 752 53.14 27.56 30.27
N SER A 753 53.27 28.88 30.12
CA SER A 753 52.75 29.82 31.11
C SER A 753 51.23 29.95 31.03
N ILE A 754 50.57 30.00 32.19
CA ILE A 754 49.11 30.10 32.27
C ILE A 754 48.72 31.49 32.74
N TYR A 755 47.93 32.18 31.92
CA TYR A 755 47.40 33.51 32.19
C TYR A 755 45.90 33.42 32.26
N THR A 756 45.34 33.71 33.42
CA THR A 756 43.90 33.65 33.62
C THR A 756 43.41 34.64 34.66
N ASN A 757 42.20 35.17 34.46
CA ASN A 757 41.52 36.12 35.35
C ASN A 757 40.25 35.50 35.92
N ARG A 758 40.09 34.20 35.67
CA ARG A 758 39.03 33.33 36.18
C ARG A 758 39.65 32.08 36.80
N LEU A 759 40.81 32.23 37.43
CA LEU A 759 41.38 31.17 38.25
C LEU A 759 40.62 31.11 39.57
N ASN A 760 39.64 30.23 39.65
CA ASN A 760 39.14 29.76 40.94
C ASN A 760 39.91 28.49 41.30
N ALA A 761 40.79 28.57 42.30
CA ALA A 761 41.60 27.45 42.75
C ALA A 761 41.31 27.19 44.23
N GLU A 762 40.60 26.12 44.53
CA GLU A 762 40.28 25.69 45.89
C GLU A 762 41.28 24.60 46.31
N GLY A 763 42.01 24.81 47.42
CA GLY A 763 42.98 23.84 47.95
C GLY A 763 44.31 23.71 47.17
N GLY A 764 44.64 24.67 46.30
CA GLY A 764 45.89 24.65 45.52
C GLY A 764 47.15 24.80 46.37
N TYR A 765 48.25 24.17 45.93
CA TYR A 765 49.59 24.32 46.50
C TYR A 765 50.54 24.86 45.44
N ILE A 766 51.15 26.01 45.70
CA ILE A 766 52.02 26.70 44.75
C ILE A 766 53.32 27.05 45.47
N ARG A 767 54.46 26.61 44.92
CA ARG A 767 55.79 26.95 45.43
C ARG A 767 56.33 28.16 44.70
N ASN A 768 57.19 28.93 45.38
CA ASN A 768 57.86 30.10 44.80
C ASN A 768 56.87 31.10 44.18
N MET A 769 55.71 31.25 44.82
CA MET A 769 54.64 32.11 44.35
C MET A 769 54.92 33.55 44.74
N THR A 770 54.75 34.47 43.79
CA THR A 770 54.66 35.90 44.07
C THR A 770 53.22 36.34 43.82
N ILE A 771 52.55 36.88 44.84
CA ILE A 771 51.17 37.35 44.72
C ILE A 771 51.15 38.86 45.00
N GLY A 772 50.65 39.63 44.04
CA GLY A 772 50.39 41.07 44.21
C GLY A 772 48.94 41.30 44.62
N ASN A 773 48.69 42.28 45.50
CA ASN A 773 47.34 42.68 45.93
C ASN A 773 46.47 41.50 46.41
N CYS A 774 47.06 40.61 47.22
CA CYS A 774 46.34 39.49 47.81
C CYS A 774 45.47 39.97 48.98
N THR A 775 44.17 39.67 48.92
CA THR A 775 43.28 39.70 50.09
C THR A 775 43.12 38.27 50.58
N ILE A 776 43.42 38.05 51.85
CA ILE A 776 43.11 36.80 52.54
C ILE A 776 41.82 37.04 53.31
N ASP A 777 40.73 36.41 52.86
CA ASP A 777 39.38 36.63 53.40
C ASP A 777 39.20 36.00 54.79
N GLN A 778 40.00 34.98 55.11
CA GLN A 778 39.99 34.24 56.38
C GLN A 778 41.41 34.08 56.96
N ASP A 779 41.63 33.03 57.73
CA ASP A 779 42.90 32.75 58.39
C ASP A 779 43.98 32.27 57.42
N CYS A 780 45.20 32.76 57.61
CA CYS A 780 46.41 32.27 56.93
C CYS A 780 47.42 31.75 57.96
N VAL A 781 47.82 30.49 57.82
CA VAL A 781 48.87 29.88 58.63
C VAL A 781 50.19 29.89 57.86
N VAL A 782 51.16 30.69 58.31
CA VAL A 782 52.51 30.73 57.74
C VAL A 782 53.45 29.98 58.67
N ASN A 783 53.86 28.79 58.26
CA ASN A 783 54.79 27.95 59.04
C ASN A 783 56.26 28.40 58.91
N GLY A 784 56.54 29.41 58.09
CA GLY A 784 57.88 29.97 57.85
C GLY A 784 58.01 31.45 58.26
N THR A 785 59.06 32.11 57.80
CA THR A 785 59.32 33.53 58.11
C THR A 785 58.54 34.46 57.19
N VAL A 786 57.90 35.49 57.77
CA VAL A 786 57.27 36.59 57.02
C VAL A 786 58.22 37.79 56.97
N TYR A 787 58.61 38.22 55.77
CA TYR A 787 59.39 39.44 55.55
C TYR A 787 58.52 40.52 54.93
N ALA A 788 58.35 41.67 55.61
CA ALA A 788 57.49 42.76 55.14
C ALA A 788 58.14 44.12 55.38
N ASN A 789 58.22 44.94 54.33
CA ASN A 789 58.78 46.30 54.40
C ASN A 789 57.81 47.31 55.04
N ARG A 790 56.50 47.02 55.02
CA ARG A 790 55.46 47.86 55.62
C ARG A 790 54.28 46.99 56.02
N ILE A 791 53.97 46.95 57.30
CA ILE A 791 52.77 46.33 57.84
C ILE A 791 51.85 47.47 58.28
N VAL A 792 50.62 47.48 57.79
CA VAL A 792 49.61 48.48 58.16
C VAL A 792 48.64 47.81 59.11
N GLY A 793 48.61 48.27 60.36
CA GLY A 793 47.87 47.67 61.47
C GLY A 793 48.68 47.74 62.77
N ASP A 794 48.08 47.34 63.89
CA ASP A 794 48.69 47.47 65.21
C ASP A 794 49.72 46.35 65.48
N VAL A 795 50.92 46.45 64.88
CA VAL A 795 52.05 45.54 65.16
C VAL A 795 52.70 45.85 66.52
N CYS A 796 52.62 47.11 66.94
CA CYS A 796 53.08 47.59 68.23
C CYS A 796 52.09 48.61 68.77
N LYS A 797 51.71 48.50 70.05
CA LYS A 797 50.97 49.53 70.75
C LYS A 797 51.94 50.34 71.59
N VAL A 798 52.06 51.63 71.30
CA VAL A 798 52.87 52.58 72.09
C VAL A 798 51.95 53.44 72.93
N VAL A 799 52.24 53.53 74.23
CA VAL A 799 51.55 54.41 75.18
C VAL A 799 52.59 55.22 75.95
N SER A 800 52.36 56.52 76.12
CA SER A 800 53.33 57.44 76.73
C SER A 800 52.69 58.46 77.66
N THR A 801 53.43 58.95 78.66
CA THR A 801 52.99 60.04 79.53
C THR A 801 54.13 60.99 79.90
N SER A 802 53.85 62.29 79.96
CA SER A 802 54.76 63.32 80.48
C SER A 802 54.50 63.65 81.96
N SER A 803 53.42 63.11 82.54
CA SER A 803 53.07 63.31 83.94
C SER A 803 53.95 62.48 84.87
N ILE A 804 54.30 63.05 86.02
CA ILE A 804 55.24 62.46 86.97
C ILE A 804 54.49 61.51 87.89
N ASN A 805 55.13 60.39 88.26
CA ASN A 805 54.57 59.36 89.14
C ASN A 805 53.20 58.82 88.69
N THR A 806 52.90 58.93 87.39
CA THR A 806 51.63 58.50 86.79
C THR A 806 51.77 57.12 86.17
N GLU A 807 50.70 56.34 86.26
CA GLU A 807 50.58 55.02 85.66
C GLU A 807 50.14 55.12 84.21
N VAL A 808 50.68 54.22 83.38
CA VAL A 808 50.28 54.05 81.99
C VAL A 808 49.85 52.62 81.78
N THR A 809 48.64 52.43 81.25
CA THR A 809 48.06 51.12 81.00
C THR A 809 48.23 50.73 79.54
N ILE A 810 48.67 49.49 79.33
CA ILE A 810 48.64 48.79 78.06
C ILE A 810 47.53 47.76 78.16
N GLU A 811 46.43 48.00 77.45
CA GLU A 811 45.24 47.14 77.46
C GLU A 811 45.57 45.70 77.06
N ALA A 812 44.78 44.75 77.57
CA ALA A 812 44.90 43.33 77.26
C ALA A 812 44.83 43.08 75.74
N PHE A 813 45.59 42.09 75.26
CA PHE A 813 45.63 41.73 73.85
C PHE A 813 45.58 40.22 73.65
N ASN A 814 45.02 39.78 72.53
CA ASN A 814 44.79 38.36 72.25
C ASN A 814 46.05 37.57 71.83
N ARG A 815 47.22 38.22 71.81
CA ARG A 815 48.53 37.61 71.55
C ARG A 815 49.53 38.02 72.62
N VAL A 816 50.54 37.18 72.84
CA VAL A 816 51.68 37.49 73.70
C VAL A 816 52.37 38.73 73.12
N ARG A 817 52.78 39.65 73.99
CA ARG A 817 53.48 40.87 73.56
C ARG A 817 54.78 41.03 74.33
N ARG A 818 55.83 41.49 73.66
CA ARG A 818 57.03 42.00 74.32
C ARG A 818 56.78 43.44 74.72
N LEU A 819 56.65 43.68 76.01
CA LEU A 819 56.65 45.01 76.58
C LEU A 819 58.08 45.51 76.67
N VAL A 820 58.34 46.66 76.05
CA VAL A 820 59.57 47.43 76.17
C VAL A 820 59.21 48.76 76.82
N VAL A 821 59.83 49.02 77.96
CA VAL A 821 59.58 50.21 78.78
C VAL A 821 60.84 51.06 78.74
N THR A 822 60.73 52.26 78.17
CA THR A 822 61.82 53.21 78.09
C THR A 822 61.56 54.37 79.05
N ALA A 823 62.53 54.59 79.94
CA ALA A 823 62.50 55.66 80.92
C ALA A 823 63.10 56.97 80.36
N PRO A 824 62.75 58.15 80.91
CA PRO A 824 63.18 59.44 80.39
C PRO A 824 64.67 59.66 80.66
N THR A 825 65.32 60.45 79.81
CA THR A 825 66.75 60.77 79.95
C THR A 825 67.00 62.06 80.74
N CYS A 826 65.98 62.90 80.98
CA CYS A 826 66.12 64.16 81.70
C CYS A 826 64.89 64.54 82.53
N PHE A 827 65.13 65.03 83.75
CA PHE A 827 64.12 65.62 84.62
C PHE A 827 64.75 66.68 85.53
N GLY A 828 63.99 67.71 85.86
CA GLY A 828 64.36 68.73 86.83
C GLY A 828 64.01 68.30 88.25
N ILE A 829 64.88 68.63 89.21
CA ILE A 829 64.56 68.55 90.63
C ILE A 829 64.57 69.96 91.22
N ILE A 830 63.49 70.30 91.93
CA ILE A 830 63.33 71.55 92.64
C ILE A 830 63.34 71.25 94.15
N PRO A 831 64.33 71.72 94.91
CA PRO A 831 64.33 71.62 96.38
C PRO A 831 63.19 72.43 97.01
N ASN A 832 62.53 71.90 98.04
CA ASN A 832 61.55 72.68 98.83
C ASN A 832 62.16 73.35 100.08
N ALA A 833 63.50 73.43 100.20
CA ALA A 833 64.17 74.00 101.38
C ALA A 833 65.36 74.91 101.02
N SER A 834 65.56 75.97 101.81
CA SER A 834 66.64 76.95 101.70
C SER A 834 67.91 76.49 102.46
N GLY A 835 68.87 75.90 101.75
CA GLY A 835 70.16 75.48 102.32
C GLY A 835 71.17 75.05 101.26
N SER A 836 72.47 75.14 101.57
CA SER A 836 73.59 74.95 100.63
C SER A 836 73.51 73.70 99.74
N SER A 837 74.09 73.77 98.53
CA SER A 837 74.13 72.67 97.54
C SER A 837 74.71 71.38 98.14
N GLN A 838 74.06 70.24 97.90
CA GLN A 838 74.43 68.95 98.48
C GLN A 838 74.51 67.86 97.41
N SER A 839 75.56 67.01 97.48
CA SER A 839 75.62 65.79 96.66
C SER A 839 74.65 64.74 97.22
N ARG A 840 73.72 64.29 96.39
CA ARG A 840 72.68 63.31 96.76
C ARG A 840 72.49 62.28 95.66
N ALA A 841 72.06 61.10 96.09
CA ALA A 841 71.68 60.02 95.21
C ALA A 841 70.25 60.24 94.70
N VAL A 842 70.13 60.62 93.43
CA VAL A 842 68.85 60.72 92.74
C VAL A 842 68.56 59.37 92.10
N ARG A 843 67.36 58.84 92.35
CA ARG A 843 66.93 57.53 91.88
C ARG A 843 65.71 57.62 91.00
N MET A 844 65.71 56.82 89.94
CA MET A 844 64.54 56.53 89.14
C MET A 844 64.20 55.06 89.29
N ARG A 845 62.97 54.80 89.74
CA ARG A 845 62.41 53.49 89.95
C ARG A 845 61.34 53.21 88.92
N VAL A 846 61.43 52.09 88.23
CA VAL A 846 60.44 51.63 87.25
C VAL A 846 59.68 50.47 87.86
N PHE A 847 58.35 50.54 87.80
CA PHE A 847 57.45 49.50 88.23
C PHE A 847 56.62 49.01 87.04
N VAL A 848 56.41 47.71 86.99
CA VAL A 848 55.47 47.08 86.07
C VAL A 848 54.57 46.17 86.90
N ASN A 849 53.26 46.38 86.82
CA ASN A 849 52.25 45.69 87.64
C ASN A 849 52.62 45.71 89.14
N ASP A 850 52.90 46.92 89.65
CA ASP A 850 53.31 47.20 91.04
C ASP A 850 54.61 46.54 91.53
N SER A 851 55.26 45.74 90.69
CA SER A 851 56.55 45.15 91.00
C SER A 851 57.67 46.11 90.59
N LEU A 852 58.60 46.39 91.50
CA LEU A 852 59.78 47.18 91.19
C LEU A 852 60.70 46.37 90.27
N VAL A 853 60.83 46.80 89.02
CA VAL A 853 61.59 46.06 88.00
C VAL A 853 62.97 46.65 87.73
N ALA A 854 63.18 47.93 88.03
CA ALA A 854 64.48 48.57 87.87
C ALA A 854 64.66 49.78 88.81
N ILE A 855 65.89 50.00 89.28
CA ILE A 855 66.34 51.24 89.93
C ILE A 855 67.60 51.73 89.22
N ASN A 856 67.63 52.99 88.81
CA ASN A 856 68.85 53.67 88.41
C ASN A 856 69.14 54.83 89.37
N GLN A 857 70.40 54.99 89.77
CA GLN A 857 70.82 55.95 90.78
C GLN A 857 72.08 56.69 90.31
N ILE A 858 72.07 58.02 90.39
CA ILE A 858 73.28 58.82 90.21
C ILE A 858 73.50 59.74 91.40
N SER A 859 74.77 59.97 91.73
CA SER A 859 75.13 61.01 92.71
C SER A 859 75.27 62.33 91.97
N HIS A 860 74.43 63.31 92.30
CA HIS A 860 74.44 64.63 91.68
C HIS A 860 74.38 65.71 92.75
N THR A 861 75.06 66.83 92.51
CA THR A 861 74.98 67.98 93.41
C THR A 861 73.71 68.75 93.08
N VAL A 862 72.72 68.73 93.98
CA VAL A 862 71.47 69.46 93.78
C VAL A 862 71.61 70.85 94.41
N PRO A 863 71.61 71.93 93.62
CA PRO A 863 71.73 73.30 94.12
C PRO A 863 70.39 73.84 94.61
N VAL A 864 70.39 75.01 95.27
CA VAL A 864 69.19 75.72 95.79
C VAL A 864 68.24 76.26 94.71
N SER A 865 68.58 76.06 93.44
CA SER A 865 67.83 76.52 92.28
C SER A 865 67.51 75.32 91.37
N PRO A 866 66.41 75.34 90.60
CA PRO A 866 66.06 74.24 89.71
C PRO A 866 67.24 73.85 88.82
N VAL A 867 67.60 72.57 88.84
CA VAL A 867 68.63 72.00 87.96
C VAL A 867 68.03 70.84 87.18
N GLU A 868 68.31 70.80 85.89
CA GLU A 868 68.03 69.62 85.08
C GLU A 868 69.07 68.55 85.35
N ILE A 869 68.59 67.37 85.72
CA ILE A 869 69.41 66.20 85.97
C ILE A 869 69.12 65.20 84.85
N GLN A 870 70.18 64.77 84.18
CA GLN A 870 70.09 63.72 83.20
C GLN A 870 70.40 62.38 83.83
N ILE A 871 69.42 61.46 83.76
CA ILE A 871 69.61 60.04 84.08
C ILE A 871 69.25 59.29 82.81
N SER A 872 70.25 58.98 82.00
CA SER A 872 70.06 58.27 80.74
C SER A 872 70.14 56.75 80.90
N GLY A 873 69.42 56.03 80.03
CA GLY A 873 69.81 54.68 79.61
C GLY A 873 69.10 53.48 80.21
N TYR A 874 67.76 53.45 80.36
CA TYR A 874 67.09 52.21 80.77
C TYR A 874 65.91 51.81 79.88
N ASN A 875 66.03 50.61 79.32
CA ASN A 875 64.96 49.82 78.71
C ASN A 875 64.70 48.60 79.60
N TYR A 876 63.52 48.51 80.21
CA TYR A 876 63.06 47.26 80.82
C TYR A 876 62.24 46.49 79.79
N GLU A 877 62.46 45.18 79.69
CA GLU A 877 61.71 44.33 78.78
C GLU A 877 61.07 43.18 79.52
N ALA A 878 59.79 42.94 79.24
CA ALA A 878 59.03 41.83 79.79
C ALA A 878 58.12 41.21 78.74
N VAL A 879 57.76 39.95 78.96
CA VAL A 879 56.71 39.29 78.18
C VAL A 879 55.38 39.53 78.87
N LEU A 880 54.41 40.05 78.12
CA LEU A 880 53.01 40.19 78.53
C LEU A 880 52.22 39.00 77.98
N PRO A 881 51.67 38.14 78.85
CA PRO A 881 50.84 37.02 78.43
C PRO A 881 49.57 37.47 77.71
N VAL A 882 48.97 36.55 76.95
CA VAL A 882 47.67 36.75 76.28
C VAL A 882 46.61 37.15 77.30
N GLY A 883 45.79 38.15 76.95
CA GLY A 883 44.64 38.59 77.73
C GLY A 883 44.99 39.40 78.98
N GLN A 884 46.27 39.68 79.25
CA GLN A 884 46.69 40.50 80.38
C GLN A 884 47.05 41.93 79.97
N ALA A 885 46.54 42.89 80.73
CA ALA A 885 46.98 44.27 80.67
C ALA A 885 48.29 44.45 81.45
N ALA A 886 49.02 45.51 81.13
CA ALA A 886 50.22 45.89 81.87
C ALA A 886 50.11 47.33 82.32
N ILE A 887 50.39 47.58 83.60
CA ILE A 887 50.46 48.91 84.17
C ILE A 887 51.92 49.24 84.41
N VAL A 888 52.40 50.31 83.81
CA VAL A 888 53.78 50.77 83.95
C VAL A 888 53.77 52.08 84.72
N LYS A 889 54.57 52.15 85.79
CA LYS A 889 54.72 53.33 86.64
C LYS A 889 56.17 53.67 86.84
N PHE A 890 56.49 54.95 86.87
CA PHE A 890 57.85 55.42 87.09
C PHE A 890 57.86 56.44 88.20
N ILE A 891 58.70 56.20 89.21
CA ILE A 891 58.82 57.03 90.39
C ILE A 891 60.24 57.58 90.45
N VAL A 892 60.35 58.90 90.53
CA VAL A 892 61.63 59.57 90.76
C VAL A 892 61.67 60.01 92.22
N ASP A 893 62.72 59.61 92.92
CA ASP A 893 62.97 60.06 94.29
C ASP A 893 64.43 60.38 94.55
N VAL A 894 64.69 61.07 95.66
CA VAL A 894 66.04 61.37 96.11
C VAL A 894 66.26 60.61 97.42
N GLN A 895 67.32 59.81 97.47
CA GLN A 895 67.61 58.97 98.62
C GLN A 895 68.05 59.84 99.82
N SER A 896 67.39 59.67 100.96
CA SER A 896 67.82 60.25 102.24
C SER A 896 68.97 59.41 102.82
N VAL A 897 69.97 60.07 103.41
CA VAL A 897 71.10 59.39 104.07
C VAL A 897 71.16 59.86 105.53
N GLY A 898 70.79 58.97 106.46
CA GLY A 898 70.85 59.21 107.92
C GLY A 898 69.54 59.71 108.55
N ASN A 899 69.38 59.46 109.85
CA ASN A 899 68.16 59.67 110.66
C ASN A 899 67.74 61.14 110.90
N TYR A 900 67.99 62.07 109.96
CA TYR A 900 67.56 63.45 110.14
C TYR A 900 67.05 64.09 108.83
N TYR A 901 65.77 64.50 108.90
CA TYR A 901 64.96 65.31 107.98
C TYR A 901 64.75 64.78 106.55
N GLU A 902 63.49 64.44 106.25
CA GLU A 902 63.00 64.25 104.88
C GLU A 902 63.11 65.58 104.13
N TRP A 903 64.05 65.64 103.18
CA TRP A 903 64.16 66.76 102.27
C TRP A 903 63.04 66.68 101.23
N GLY A 904 62.08 67.60 101.30
CA GLY A 904 61.02 67.72 100.30
C GLY A 904 61.59 68.23 98.97
N PHE A 905 61.18 67.62 97.87
CA PHE A 905 61.53 68.06 96.51
C PHE A 905 60.32 67.93 95.59
N THR A 906 60.27 68.76 94.56
CA THR A 906 59.32 68.63 93.46
C THR A 906 60.10 68.25 92.22
N VAL A 907 59.69 67.15 91.58
CA VAL A 907 60.24 66.74 90.30
C VAL A 907 59.44 67.45 89.21
N VAL A 908 60.12 67.94 88.19
CA VAL A 908 59.52 68.48 86.96
C VAL A 908 60.14 67.73 85.80
N ARG A 909 59.36 67.35 84.77
CA ARG A 909 59.83 66.45 83.72
C ARG A 909 59.86 67.14 82.37
N ALA A 910 60.95 66.92 81.62
CA ALA A 910 61.15 67.47 80.29
C ALA A 910 60.87 66.48 79.14
N THR A 911 61.00 65.16 79.35
CA THR A 911 60.75 64.13 78.31
C THR A 911 59.70 63.09 78.72
N PRO A 912 58.85 62.61 77.80
CA PRO A 912 57.82 61.62 78.12
C PRO A 912 58.39 60.23 78.40
N LEU A 913 57.66 59.45 79.21
CA LEU A 913 57.86 58.02 79.40
C LEU A 913 57.20 57.26 78.26
N ILE A 914 57.81 56.16 77.82
CA ILE A 914 57.27 55.37 76.71
C ILE A 914 57.19 53.90 77.13
N ALA A 915 56.02 53.30 76.98
CA ALA A 915 55.81 51.87 77.10
C ALA A 915 55.29 51.35 75.76
N MET A 916 55.99 50.37 75.18
CA MET A 916 55.71 49.82 73.86
C MET A 916 55.44 48.34 74.00
N ALA A 917 54.27 47.87 73.57
CA ALA A 917 53.98 46.44 73.52
C ALA A 917 54.00 45.98 72.06
N PHE A 918 55.07 45.29 71.70
CA PHE A 918 55.23 44.65 70.40
C PHE A 918 54.55 43.30 70.42
N ILE A 919 53.77 42.96 69.40
CA ILE A 919 53.29 41.58 69.24
C ILE A 919 54.53 40.69 69.08
N GLN A 920 54.62 39.67 69.93
CA GLN A 920 55.76 38.77 70.00
C GLN A 920 55.56 37.55 69.11
#